data_AF-A0A242ZN01-F1
#
_entry.id   AF-A0A242ZN01-F1
#
_cell.length_a   1.000
_cell.length_b   1.000
_cell.length_c   1.000
_cell.angle_alpha   90.00
_cell.angle_beta   90.00
_cell.angle_gamma   90.00
#
_symmetry.space_group_name_H-M   'P 1'
#
loop_
_entity.id
_entity.type
_entity.pdbx_description
1 polymer ?
#
loop_
_entity_poly.entity_id
_entity_poly.type
_entity_poly.pdbx_seq_one_letter_code
_entity_poly.pdbx_strand_id
1 'polypeptide(L)'
;MKAFVFPGQGSQHVGMGAFLFDKYKELTEKSDDILGYSIKTLCLEDPHHQLNQTQYTQPALYVVNALQYLNKIEEDGKRPDFVAGHSLGEYNALFAAGAFDFETGLKLVQKRGELMSQARDGGMAAIIGLDAQKIESILAISDLNSIQIANYNSPSQIVISGLNKEILMAEKLFANSSAKMYIPLKVSGAFHSNLMNDAKKVFEKYLDKYKFFDLSIPVIANVNARPYRQSMIKENLSNQITNSVNWTDSIRYLMGMDNIIIQEVGPGNVLTKLVKTIQEESTPLEVERIEKNDQNKNAYTEQYKISQQFPKVVKGDRWSEQDNHNFEVGSTEFMRDYNLKYPYVVGGMHKGITSEQLILKLGENRILGFLGTNGLDISKIENAICNIKNKFTKQEPYGINIVYNPNNLEMENTLIDLCIKHDVRNIEVSNYIHVTPALVKFRVNGIRNRGQDSDKRIIAKVSRPDIAELFLSPAPEPLLKKMLSENQISNEEASILRKIPVADDICVQGDCGGHTDQGALFAILPSIMFLKGQLIKKYNYQKEIRIGAAGGIGTPYAAAATFMLGADFIQTGSINQCTVESGISNHVKDMLSKIDVQDTDYAPSSEFFEIGGKVQVLKKGVFFPARAKKLYDIYRKYQSLDEIDEQTKVQIQEKYFKKSFNKVFEEAAKRYSYIEIQKAQKNPKYKMSLIFRWYLEYTLELALRGDENNKVDYQVYCGPALGSFNQWVKGTNLENWQNRHVDIIADRIMLETVDIFHKISKKFLIRA
;
A
#
# COMPACT_ATOMS: atom_id res chain seq x y z
N MET A 1 1.94 -10.25 29.01
CA MET A 1 0.89 -9.19 29.02
C MET A 1 -0.49 -9.85 28.95
N LYS A 2 -1.58 -9.17 29.32
CA LYS A 2 -2.95 -9.69 29.26
C LYS A 2 -3.85 -8.76 28.45
N ALA A 3 -4.59 -9.30 27.50
CA ALA A 3 -5.65 -8.58 26.80
C ALA A 3 -7.01 -9.18 27.11
N PHE A 4 -7.99 -8.34 27.42
CA PHE A 4 -9.39 -8.76 27.48
C PHE A 4 -10.11 -8.42 26.18
N VAL A 5 -10.82 -9.40 25.63
CA VAL A 5 -11.61 -9.24 24.42
C VAL A 5 -13.09 -9.46 24.70
N PHE A 6 -13.94 -8.55 24.23
CA PHE A 6 -15.38 -8.57 24.50
C PHE A 6 -16.18 -9.02 23.27
N PRO A 7 -17.03 -10.06 23.38
CA PRO A 7 -17.82 -10.53 22.25
C PRO A 7 -18.96 -9.58 21.89
N GLY A 8 -19.34 -9.61 20.61
CA GLY A 8 -20.50 -8.92 20.08
C GLY A 8 -21.70 -9.84 19.84
N GLN A 9 -22.63 -9.36 19.02
CA GLN A 9 -23.84 -10.10 18.62
C GLN A 9 -23.46 -11.45 17.97
N GLY A 10 -24.13 -12.52 18.40
CA GLY A 10 -23.81 -13.92 18.07
C GLY A 10 -23.41 -14.75 19.30
N SER A 11 -23.03 -14.11 20.40
CA SER A 11 -22.68 -14.78 21.66
C SER A 11 -23.82 -14.88 22.69
N GLN A 12 -24.95 -14.20 22.44
CA GLN A 12 -26.09 -14.21 23.34
C GLN A 12 -26.74 -15.59 23.41
N HIS A 13 -27.16 -15.99 24.60
CA HIS A 13 -27.94 -17.19 24.85
C HIS A 13 -28.73 -17.03 26.14
N VAL A 14 -29.87 -17.71 26.23
CA VAL A 14 -30.67 -17.76 27.46
C VAL A 14 -29.84 -18.40 28.57
N GLY A 15 -29.86 -17.80 29.75
CA GLY A 15 -29.05 -18.18 30.91
C GLY A 15 -27.71 -17.44 31.03
N MET A 16 -27.36 -16.60 30.05
CA MET A 16 -26.14 -15.78 30.15
C MET A 16 -26.24 -14.77 31.30
N GLY A 17 -25.12 -14.47 31.95
CA GLY A 17 -25.08 -13.49 33.02
C GLY A 17 -25.61 -13.96 34.38
N ALA A 18 -26.13 -15.20 34.48
CA ALA A 18 -26.69 -15.86 35.67
C ALA A 18 -26.43 -15.18 37.04
N PHE A 19 -25.46 -15.67 37.81
CA PHE A 19 -25.19 -15.19 39.18
C PHE A 19 -24.73 -13.72 39.24
N LEU A 20 -24.37 -13.12 38.10
CA LEU A 20 -23.83 -11.76 38.04
C LEU A 20 -24.93 -10.73 38.27
N PHE A 21 -26.16 -10.98 37.82
CA PHE A 21 -27.26 -10.04 38.06
C PHE A 21 -27.56 -9.88 39.55
N ASP A 22 -27.52 -10.98 40.30
CA ASP A 22 -27.74 -10.95 41.76
C ASP A 22 -26.53 -10.38 42.51
N LYS A 23 -25.31 -10.70 42.06
CA LYS A 23 -24.08 -10.13 42.62
C LYS A 23 -23.99 -8.61 42.41
N TYR A 24 -24.37 -8.11 41.23
CA TYR A 24 -24.36 -6.69 40.86
C TYR A 24 -25.78 -6.13 40.77
N LYS A 25 -26.55 -6.31 41.84
CA LYS A 25 -27.96 -5.92 41.90
C LYS A 25 -28.19 -4.45 41.54
N GLU A 26 -27.38 -3.53 42.05
CA GLU A 26 -27.54 -2.09 41.78
C GLU A 26 -27.37 -1.75 40.29
N LEU A 27 -26.36 -2.32 39.61
CA LEU A 27 -26.15 -2.10 38.17
C LEU A 27 -27.23 -2.78 37.33
N THR A 28 -27.78 -3.90 37.82
CA THR A 28 -28.91 -4.59 37.18
C THR A 28 -30.16 -3.73 37.26
N GLU A 29 -30.50 -3.20 38.43
CA GLU A 29 -31.65 -2.29 38.63
C GLU A 29 -31.50 -1.01 37.79
N LYS A 30 -30.31 -0.40 37.76
CA LYS A 30 -30.02 0.74 36.87
C LYS A 30 -30.17 0.41 35.40
N SER A 31 -29.81 -0.82 35.01
CA SER A 31 -30.02 -1.27 33.63
C SER A 31 -31.50 -1.35 33.31
N ASP A 32 -32.30 -1.89 34.23
CA ASP A 32 -33.76 -2.00 34.08
C ASP A 32 -34.40 -0.61 33.96
N ASP A 33 -33.96 0.37 34.76
CA ASP A 33 -34.42 1.76 34.69
C ASP A 33 -34.08 2.43 33.35
N ILE A 34 -32.88 2.20 32.81
CA ILE A 34 -32.45 2.76 31.52
C ILE A 34 -33.18 2.09 30.35
N LEU A 35 -33.38 0.78 30.43
CA LEU A 35 -33.93 -0.02 29.35
C LEU A 35 -35.47 -0.04 29.32
N GLY A 36 -36.11 0.16 30.47
CA GLY A 36 -37.56 0.08 30.63
C GLY A 36 -38.09 -1.35 30.68
N TYR A 37 -37.23 -2.35 30.83
CA TYR A 37 -37.57 -3.77 30.97
C TYR A 37 -36.48 -4.49 31.77
N SER A 38 -36.81 -5.66 32.35
CA SER A 38 -35.82 -6.38 33.15
C SER A 38 -34.75 -7.06 32.28
N ILE A 39 -33.51 -6.60 32.40
CA ILE A 39 -32.35 -7.18 31.72
C ILE A 39 -32.06 -8.59 32.22
N LYS A 40 -32.30 -8.84 33.51
CA LYS A 40 -32.15 -10.16 34.13
C LYS A 40 -33.14 -11.14 33.51
N THR A 41 -34.43 -10.81 33.48
CA THR A 41 -35.46 -11.66 32.87
C THR A 41 -35.19 -11.89 31.38
N LEU A 42 -34.80 -10.85 30.63
CA LEU A 42 -34.43 -10.99 29.21
C LEU A 42 -33.28 -11.97 29.02
N CYS A 43 -32.22 -11.89 29.83
CA CYS A 43 -31.03 -12.74 29.67
C CYS A 43 -31.23 -14.18 30.20
N LEU A 44 -31.99 -14.37 31.27
CA LEU A 44 -32.13 -15.67 31.93
C LEU A 44 -33.31 -16.51 31.44
N GLU A 45 -34.38 -15.86 30.99
CA GLU A 45 -35.64 -16.52 30.65
C GLU A 45 -36.10 -16.24 29.21
N ASP A 46 -35.85 -15.03 28.70
CA ASP A 46 -36.29 -14.55 27.38
C ASP A 46 -37.79 -14.88 27.08
N PRO A 47 -38.73 -14.53 27.98
CA PRO A 47 -40.12 -14.99 27.91
C PRO A 47 -40.88 -14.47 26.68
N HIS A 48 -40.38 -13.43 26.03
CA HIS A 48 -40.95 -12.82 24.84
C HIS A 48 -40.15 -13.14 23.56
N HIS A 49 -39.13 -14.00 23.62
CA HIS A 49 -38.26 -14.34 22.50
C HIS A 49 -37.64 -13.11 21.82
N GLN A 50 -37.23 -12.14 22.62
CA GLN A 50 -36.71 -10.84 22.19
C GLN A 50 -35.19 -10.80 22.20
N LEU A 51 -34.51 -11.71 22.91
CA LEU A 51 -33.05 -11.68 23.07
C LEU A 51 -32.28 -11.71 21.74
N ASN A 52 -32.86 -12.26 20.67
CA ASN A 52 -32.27 -12.31 19.33
C ASN A 52 -32.64 -11.12 18.42
N GLN A 53 -33.39 -10.14 18.91
CA GLN A 53 -33.68 -8.91 18.19
C GLN A 53 -32.61 -7.86 18.52
N THR A 54 -31.98 -7.27 17.51
CA THR A 54 -30.79 -6.42 17.67
C THR A 54 -30.93 -5.30 18.72
N GLN A 55 -32.10 -4.67 18.84
CA GLN A 55 -32.32 -3.62 19.84
C GLN A 55 -32.31 -4.12 21.29
N TYR A 56 -32.54 -5.41 21.53
CA TYR A 56 -32.46 -6.07 22.84
C TYR A 56 -31.13 -6.82 23.01
N THR A 57 -30.63 -7.46 21.95
CA THR A 57 -29.36 -8.20 21.97
C THR A 57 -28.19 -7.31 22.36
N GLN A 58 -28.12 -6.10 21.79
CA GLN A 58 -26.98 -5.22 22.02
C GLN A 58 -26.88 -4.75 23.49
N PRO A 59 -27.95 -4.19 24.10
CA PRO A 59 -27.94 -3.89 25.53
C PRO A 59 -27.65 -5.10 26.41
N ALA A 60 -28.26 -6.26 26.12
CA ALA A 60 -28.07 -7.48 26.91
C ALA A 60 -26.60 -7.92 26.95
N LEU A 61 -25.95 -7.97 25.78
CA LEU A 61 -24.53 -8.30 25.70
C LEU A 61 -23.64 -7.25 26.35
N TYR A 62 -23.94 -5.95 26.21
CA TYR A 62 -23.18 -4.91 26.88
C TYR A 62 -23.23 -5.07 28.41
N VAL A 63 -24.43 -5.27 28.98
CA VAL A 63 -24.59 -5.46 30.43
C VAL A 63 -23.82 -6.70 30.89
N VAL A 64 -24.04 -7.85 30.25
CA VAL A 64 -23.39 -9.11 30.68
C VAL A 64 -21.88 -9.04 30.56
N ASN A 65 -21.34 -8.53 29.44
CA ASN A 65 -19.90 -8.32 29.25
C ASN A 65 -19.31 -7.39 30.33
N ALA A 66 -20.00 -6.30 30.66
CA ALA A 66 -19.56 -5.35 31.68
C ALA A 66 -19.58 -5.97 33.08
N LEU A 67 -20.62 -6.70 33.46
CA LEU A 67 -20.69 -7.39 34.75
C LEU A 67 -19.63 -8.49 34.87
N GLN A 68 -19.38 -9.23 33.79
CA GLN A 68 -18.29 -10.22 33.76
C GLN A 68 -16.92 -9.57 33.89
N TYR A 69 -16.70 -8.42 33.25
CA TYR A 69 -15.47 -7.65 33.44
C TYR A 69 -15.28 -7.24 34.89
N LEU A 70 -16.29 -6.64 35.52
CA LEU A 70 -16.23 -6.23 36.92
C LEU A 70 -15.91 -7.44 37.82
N ASN A 71 -16.59 -8.57 37.61
CA ASN A 71 -16.33 -9.80 38.35
C ASN A 71 -14.91 -10.30 38.17
N LYS A 72 -14.40 -10.25 36.94
CA LYS A 72 -13.05 -10.70 36.63
C LYS A 72 -11.99 -9.82 37.28
N ILE A 73 -12.22 -8.51 37.32
CA ILE A 73 -11.29 -7.56 37.97
C ILE A 73 -11.31 -7.73 39.49
N GLU A 74 -12.47 -7.98 40.10
CA GLU A 74 -12.58 -8.30 41.53
C GLU A 74 -11.85 -9.60 41.90
N GLU A 75 -11.98 -10.65 41.08
CA GLU A 75 -11.34 -11.96 41.32
C GLU A 75 -9.82 -11.94 41.06
N ASP A 76 -9.40 -11.35 39.95
CA ASP A 76 -7.99 -11.37 39.52
C ASP A 76 -7.14 -10.28 40.20
N GLY A 77 -7.79 -9.23 40.75
CA GLY A 77 -7.14 -8.08 41.40
C GLY A 77 -6.25 -7.24 40.48
N LYS A 78 -6.24 -7.50 39.16
CA LYS A 78 -5.39 -6.83 38.17
C LYS A 78 -6.17 -6.47 36.91
N ARG A 79 -5.95 -5.25 36.42
CA ARG A 79 -6.46 -4.77 35.12
C ARG A 79 -5.67 -5.38 33.95
N PRO A 80 -6.29 -5.57 32.78
CA PRO A 80 -5.57 -6.00 31.59
C PRO A 80 -4.66 -4.89 31.06
N ASP A 81 -3.66 -5.27 30.27
CA ASP A 81 -2.75 -4.34 29.58
C ASP A 81 -3.40 -3.76 28.31
N PHE A 82 -4.34 -4.50 27.71
CA PHE A 82 -5.08 -4.09 26.51
C PHE A 82 -6.53 -4.54 26.58
N VAL A 83 -7.40 -3.81 25.90
CA VAL A 83 -8.79 -4.25 25.68
C VAL A 83 -9.16 -4.10 24.21
N ALA A 84 -9.99 -5.01 23.71
CA ALA A 84 -10.59 -4.91 22.38
C ALA A 84 -11.99 -5.51 22.42
N GLY A 85 -12.84 -5.21 21.44
CA GLY A 85 -14.15 -5.84 21.41
C GLY A 85 -14.72 -5.92 20.02
N HIS A 86 -15.34 -7.06 19.72
CA HIS A 86 -15.84 -7.37 18.39
C HIS A 86 -17.19 -6.67 18.16
N SER A 87 -17.23 -5.77 17.18
CA SER A 87 -18.41 -4.94 16.89
C SER A 87 -18.94 -4.26 18.16
N LEU A 88 -20.12 -4.66 18.65
CA LEU A 88 -20.71 -4.20 19.90
C LEU A 88 -19.73 -4.26 21.09
N GLY A 89 -18.91 -5.30 21.19
CA GLY A 89 -17.99 -5.47 22.32
C GLY A 89 -17.00 -4.31 22.47
N GLU A 90 -16.78 -3.50 21.43
CA GLU A 90 -15.92 -2.32 21.50
C GLU A 90 -16.41 -1.30 22.54
N TYR A 91 -17.72 -1.23 22.79
CA TYR A 91 -18.31 -0.40 23.84
C TYR A 91 -17.94 -0.91 25.24
N ASN A 92 -17.85 -2.23 25.42
CA ASN A 92 -17.34 -2.82 26.67
C ASN A 92 -15.84 -2.58 26.85
N ALA A 93 -15.07 -2.61 25.75
CA ALA A 93 -13.65 -2.28 25.79
C ALA A 93 -13.43 -0.81 26.21
N LEU A 94 -14.22 0.13 25.66
CA LEU A 94 -14.19 1.54 26.04
C LEU A 94 -14.63 1.76 27.49
N PHE A 95 -15.66 1.05 27.96
CA PHE A 95 -16.06 1.05 29.38
C PHE A 95 -14.93 0.56 30.28
N ALA A 96 -14.32 -0.59 29.96
CA ALA A 96 -13.20 -1.15 30.73
C ALA A 96 -11.97 -0.23 30.76
N ALA A 97 -11.76 0.56 29.70
CA ALA A 97 -10.70 1.57 29.64
C ALA A 97 -11.05 2.88 30.36
N GLY A 98 -12.30 3.07 30.79
CA GLY A 98 -12.76 4.26 31.49
C GLY A 98 -13.21 5.41 30.59
N ALA A 99 -13.51 5.17 29.31
CA ALA A 99 -13.99 6.20 28.38
C ALA A 99 -15.31 6.85 28.83
N PHE A 100 -16.15 6.08 29.52
CA PHE A 100 -17.44 6.47 30.06
C PHE A 100 -17.84 5.51 31.19
N ASP A 101 -18.81 5.92 32.01
CA ASP A 101 -19.43 5.06 33.02
C ASP A 101 -20.39 4.02 32.43
N PHE A 102 -20.81 3.06 33.25
CA PHE A 102 -21.68 1.96 32.84
C PHE A 102 -22.99 2.44 32.22
N GLU A 103 -23.63 3.43 32.85
CA GLU A 103 -24.93 3.96 32.41
C GLU A 103 -24.84 4.67 31.06
N THR A 104 -23.79 5.47 30.87
CA THR A 104 -23.52 6.15 29.59
C THR A 104 -23.28 5.11 28.50
N GLY A 105 -22.44 4.11 28.77
CA GLY A 105 -22.19 3.04 27.80
C GLY A 105 -23.47 2.28 27.44
N LEU A 106 -24.32 1.98 28.43
CA LEU A 106 -25.61 1.32 28.19
C LEU A 106 -26.55 2.19 27.34
N LYS A 107 -26.65 3.49 27.62
CA LYS A 107 -27.46 4.44 26.83
C LYS A 107 -26.96 4.57 25.40
N LEU A 108 -25.64 4.56 25.19
CA LEU A 108 -25.03 4.56 23.86
C LEU A 108 -25.36 3.27 23.10
N VAL A 109 -25.20 2.12 23.75
CA VAL A 109 -25.48 0.81 23.15
C VAL A 109 -26.98 0.63 22.86
N GLN A 110 -27.86 1.04 23.77
CA GLN A 110 -29.31 1.04 23.55
C GLN A 110 -29.65 1.86 22.31
N LYS A 111 -29.09 3.07 22.18
CA LYS A 111 -29.35 3.90 21.02
C LYS A 111 -28.78 3.30 19.73
N ARG A 112 -27.58 2.71 19.78
CA ARG A 112 -26.99 2.01 18.64
C ARG A 112 -27.85 0.82 18.20
N GLY A 113 -28.27 -0.03 19.15
CA GLY A 113 -29.13 -1.18 18.89
C GLY A 113 -30.46 -0.78 18.29
N GLU A 114 -31.10 0.26 18.83
CA GLU A 114 -32.32 0.86 18.28
C GLU A 114 -32.11 1.29 16.82
N LEU A 115 -31.11 2.13 16.55
CA LEU A 115 -30.87 2.66 15.20
C LEU A 115 -30.49 1.58 14.18
N MET A 116 -29.68 0.60 14.59
CA MET A 116 -29.32 -0.52 13.71
C MET A 116 -30.52 -1.43 13.43
N SER A 117 -31.38 -1.67 14.43
CA SER A 117 -32.59 -2.49 14.24
C SER A 117 -33.60 -1.89 13.26
N GLN A 118 -33.59 -0.56 13.09
CA GLN A 118 -34.50 0.16 12.19
C GLN A 118 -34.14 -0.01 10.72
N ALA A 119 -32.93 -0.48 10.40
CA ALA A 119 -32.57 -0.79 9.03
C ALA A 119 -33.48 -1.86 8.45
N ARG A 120 -34.02 -1.61 7.26
CA ARG A 120 -34.90 -2.54 6.54
C ARG A 120 -34.18 -3.12 5.33
N ASP A 121 -34.69 -4.26 4.87
CA ASP A 121 -34.30 -4.90 3.61
C ASP A 121 -32.81 -5.25 3.48
N GLY A 122 -32.07 -5.23 4.59
CA GLY A 122 -30.66 -5.62 4.65
C GLY A 122 -30.50 -7.05 5.16
N GLY A 123 -29.37 -7.66 4.84
CA GLY A 123 -28.99 -8.98 5.34
C GLY A 123 -27.49 -9.11 5.47
N MET A 124 -27.04 -10.20 6.10
CA MET A 124 -25.63 -10.55 6.22
C MET A 124 -25.43 -12.04 6.01
N ALA A 125 -24.26 -12.45 5.55
CA ALA A 125 -23.88 -13.85 5.44
C ALA A 125 -22.40 -14.06 5.77
N ALA A 126 -22.10 -15.14 6.49
CA ALA A 126 -20.74 -15.59 6.72
C ALA A 126 -20.29 -16.53 5.58
N ILE A 127 -19.11 -16.28 5.06
CA ILE A 127 -18.44 -17.08 4.03
C ILE A 127 -17.25 -17.76 4.68
N ILE A 128 -17.22 -19.08 4.61
CA ILE A 128 -16.17 -19.91 5.21
C ILE A 128 -15.30 -20.52 4.12
N GLY A 129 -13.98 -20.50 4.33
CA GLY A 129 -12.98 -21.15 3.48
C GLY A 129 -12.49 -20.31 2.30
N LEU A 130 -12.89 -19.04 2.22
CA LEU A 130 -12.32 -18.07 1.29
C LEU A 130 -11.67 -16.93 2.05
N ASP A 131 -10.55 -16.45 1.51
CA ASP A 131 -9.95 -15.19 1.91
C ASP A 131 -10.74 -13.99 1.35
N ALA A 132 -10.51 -12.82 1.94
CA ALA A 132 -11.18 -11.59 1.55
C ALA A 132 -10.96 -11.22 0.08
N GLN A 133 -9.75 -11.43 -0.46
CA GLN A 133 -9.41 -11.06 -1.84
C GLN A 133 -10.24 -11.87 -2.84
N LYS A 134 -10.46 -13.17 -2.59
CA LYS A 134 -11.34 -14.01 -3.40
C LYS A 134 -12.80 -13.57 -3.30
N ILE A 135 -13.28 -13.22 -2.10
CA ILE A 135 -14.64 -12.72 -1.90
C ILE A 135 -14.84 -11.41 -2.67
N GLU A 136 -13.93 -10.45 -2.52
CA GLU A 136 -13.93 -9.18 -3.26
C GLU A 136 -13.90 -9.42 -4.78
N SER A 137 -13.07 -10.36 -5.25
CA SER A 137 -13.00 -10.72 -6.66
C SER A 137 -14.30 -11.32 -7.19
N ILE A 138 -14.98 -12.17 -6.41
CA ILE A 138 -16.27 -12.78 -6.76
C ILE A 138 -17.37 -11.71 -6.80
N LEU A 139 -17.39 -10.80 -5.83
CA LEU A 139 -18.35 -9.71 -5.78
C LEU A 139 -18.14 -8.72 -6.93
N ALA A 140 -16.88 -8.37 -7.26
CA ALA A 140 -16.54 -7.41 -8.31
C ALA A 140 -16.93 -7.85 -9.73
N ILE A 141 -17.10 -9.16 -9.97
CA ILE A 141 -17.55 -9.70 -11.25
C ILE A 141 -19.05 -10.05 -11.27
N SER A 142 -19.76 -9.78 -10.16
CA SER A 142 -21.19 -10.03 -10.02
C SER A 142 -21.99 -8.73 -10.16
N ASP A 143 -23.27 -8.83 -10.48
CA ASP A 143 -24.18 -7.67 -10.51
C ASP A 143 -24.70 -7.28 -9.10
N LEU A 144 -24.10 -7.80 -8.02
CA LEU A 144 -24.51 -7.60 -6.63
C LEU A 144 -23.85 -6.36 -6.01
N ASN A 145 -24.29 -5.19 -6.45
CA ASN A 145 -23.64 -3.90 -6.16
C ASN A 145 -23.85 -3.38 -4.72
N SER A 146 -24.79 -3.93 -3.95
CA SER A 146 -25.04 -3.51 -2.57
C SER A 146 -24.17 -4.22 -1.54
N ILE A 147 -23.48 -5.30 -1.93
CA ILE A 147 -22.74 -6.15 -1.00
C ILE A 147 -21.37 -5.57 -0.67
N GLN A 148 -21.06 -5.46 0.61
CA GLN A 148 -19.77 -5.04 1.16
C GLN A 148 -19.30 -6.05 2.22
N ILE A 149 -17.99 -6.12 2.46
CA ILE A 149 -17.46 -6.89 3.59
C ILE A 149 -17.77 -6.14 4.88
N ALA A 150 -18.52 -6.77 5.77
CA ALA A 150 -18.89 -6.26 7.07
C ALA A 150 -17.89 -6.65 8.16
N ASN A 151 -17.34 -7.87 8.11
CA ASN A 151 -16.39 -8.32 9.13
C ASN A 151 -15.29 -9.19 8.52
N TYR A 152 -14.06 -8.87 8.89
CA TYR A 152 -12.90 -9.73 8.71
C TYR A 152 -12.70 -10.52 10.01
N ASN A 153 -13.43 -11.64 10.20
CA ASN A 153 -13.46 -12.37 11.48
C ASN A 153 -12.26 -13.31 11.67
N SER A 154 -11.77 -13.93 10.59
CA SER A 154 -10.51 -14.66 10.54
C SER A 154 -10.02 -14.67 9.08
N PRO A 155 -8.81 -15.19 8.76
CA PRO A 155 -8.35 -15.32 7.37
C PRO A 155 -9.29 -16.13 6.47
N SER A 156 -10.07 -17.03 7.08
CA SER A 156 -10.94 -17.98 6.40
C SER A 156 -12.44 -17.84 6.75
N GLN A 157 -12.82 -16.89 7.61
CA GLN A 157 -14.21 -16.54 7.92
C GLN A 157 -14.42 -15.03 7.73
N ILE A 158 -15.15 -14.67 6.68
CA ILE A 158 -15.49 -13.29 6.34
C ILE A 158 -17.00 -13.13 6.33
N VAL A 159 -17.51 -12.00 6.80
CA VAL A 159 -18.95 -11.69 6.74
C VAL A 159 -19.18 -10.59 5.73
N ILE A 160 -20.14 -10.81 4.84
CA ILE A 160 -20.64 -9.80 3.91
C ILE A 160 -22.00 -9.28 4.37
N SER A 161 -22.33 -8.06 3.99
CA SER A 161 -23.61 -7.42 4.25
C SER A 161 -24.07 -6.63 3.03
N GLY A 162 -25.38 -6.51 2.83
CA GLY A 162 -25.96 -5.83 1.68
C GLY A 162 -27.47 -5.93 1.69
N LEU A 163 -28.13 -5.59 0.58
CA LEU A 163 -29.57 -5.81 0.46
C LEU A 163 -29.87 -7.31 0.57
N ASN A 164 -30.90 -7.68 1.34
CA ASN A 164 -31.25 -9.06 1.64
C ASN A 164 -31.44 -9.89 0.37
N LYS A 165 -32.07 -9.30 -0.66
CA LYS A 165 -32.22 -9.93 -1.98
C LYS A 165 -30.89 -10.32 -2.62
N GLU A 166 -29.86 -9.47 -2.47
CA GLU A 166 -28.53 -9.71 -3.06
C GLU A 166 -27.74 -10.69 -2.20
N ILE A 167 -27.88 -10.65 -0.88
CA ILE A 167 -27.31 -11.65 0.04
C ILE A 167 -27.86 -13.06 -0.27
N LEU A 168 -29.14 -13.19 -0.62
CA LEU A 168 -29.72 -14.47 -1.06
C LEU A 168 -29.21 -14.89 -2.45
N MET A 169 -28.99 -13.95 -3.37
CA MET A 169 -28.40 -14.24 -4.69
C MET A 169 -26.92 -14.66 -4.59
N ALA A 170 -26.18 -14.05 -3.67
CA ALA A 170 -24.76 -14.33 -3.44
C ALA A 170 -24.51 -15.78 -3.03
N GLU A 171 -25.47 -16.44 -2.36
CA GLU A 171 -25.35 -17.86 -1.98
C GLU A 171 -24.98 -18.75 -3.17
N LYS A 172 -25.63 -18.54 -4.33
CA LYS A 172 -25.33 -19.31 -5.56
C LYS A 172 -23.95 -19.00 -6.13
N LEU A 173 -23.49 -17.75 -6.00
CA LEU A 173 -22.15 -17.36 -6.46
C LEU A 173 -21.08 -18.05 -5.65
N PHE A 174 -21.23 -18.05 -4.32
CA PHE A 174 -20.26 -18.65 -3.42
C PHE A 174 -20.35 -20.19 -3.43
N ALA A 175 -21.53 -20.78 -3.60
CA ALA A 175 -21.69 -22.23 -3.76
C ALA A 175 -20.98 -22.76 -5.03
N ASN A 176 -20.90 -21.96 -6.09
CA ASN A 176 -20.18 -22.30 -7.33
C ASN A 176 -18.69 -21.91 -7.30
N SER A 177 -18.19 -21.45 -6.15
CA SER A 177 -16.78 -21.08 -5.95
C SER A 177 -16.05 -22.14 -5.12
N SER A 178 -14.80 -21.86 -4.71
CA SER A 178 -14.07 -22.71 -3.76
C SER A 178 -14.43 -22.47 -2.28
N ALA A 179 -15.55 -21.78 -1.99
CA ALA A 179 -16.02 -21.60 -0.61
C ALA A 179 -16.44 -22.93 0.01
N LYS A 180 -16.13 -23.12 1.30
CA LYS A 180 -16.55 -24.31 2.06
C LYS A 180 -18.01 -24.20 2.50
N MET A 181 -18.42 -23.04 2.98
CA MET A 181 -19.80 -22.79 3.44
C MET A 181 -20.21 -21.33 3.19
N TYR A 182 -21.50 -21.15 2.97
CA TYR A 182 -22.19 -19.87 2.95
C TYR A 182 -23.33 -19.93 3.98
N ILE A 183 -23.32 -19.06 4.97
CA ILE A 183 -24.24 -19.12 6.11
C ILE A 183 -24.95 -17.77 6.25
N PRO A 184 -26.22 -17.66 5.82
CA PRO A 184 -27.04 -16.48 6.10
C PRO A 184 -27.16 -16.24 7.61
N LEU A 185 -26.93 -15.01 8.04
CA LEU A 185 -27.01 -14.63 9.45
C LEU A 185 -28.41 -14.11 9.77
N LYS A 186 -28.91 -14.48 10.96
CA LYS A 186 -30.23 -14.03 11.46
C LYS A 186 -30.13 -12.62 12.03
N VAL A 187 -30.06 -11.62 11.15
CA VAL A 187 -30.00 -10.20 11.49
C VAL A 187 -30.99 -9.41 10.63
N SER A 188 -31.45 -8.26 11.13
CA SER A 188 -32.47 -7.45 10.46
C SER A 188 -31.92 -6.46 9.44
N GLY A 189 -30.60 -6.20 9.44
CA GLY A 189 -30.00 -5.14 8.63
C GLY A 189 -28.61 -5.49 8.11
N ALA A 190 -28.17 -4.69 7.13
CA ALA A 190 -26.85 -4.77 6.52
C ALA A 190 -25.81 -4.03 7.37
N PHE A 191 -25.53 -4.54 8.57
CA PHE A 191 -24.63 -3.87 9.51
C PHE A 191 -23.20 -3.74 8.97
N HIS A 192 -22.48 -2.69 9.38
CA HIS A 192 -21.12 -2.41 8.93
C HIS A 192 -21.01 -2.17 7.42
N SER A 193 -22.01 -1.48 6.85
CA SER A 193 -22.04 -1.08 5.44
C SER A 193 -22.58 0.34 5.26
N ASN A 194 -22.42 0.86 4.04
CA ASN A 194 -22.97 2.13 3.62
C ASN A 194 -24.51 2.20 3.73
N LEU A 195 -25.21 1.05 3.78
CA LEU A 195 -26.66 1.01 4.01
C LEU A 195 -27.05 1.44 5.43
N MET A 196 -26.09 1.56 6.36
CA MET A 196 -26.31 2.10 7.71
C MET A 196 -26.01 3.60 7.84
N ASN A 197 -25.76 4.32 6.74
CA ASN A 197 -25.36 5.74 6.79
C ASN A 197 -26.35 6.64 7.53
N ASP A 198 -27.66 6.36 7.42
CA ASP A 198 -28.67 7.17 8.12
C ASP A 198 -28.66 6.90 9.62
N ALA A 199 -28.50 5.64 10.03
CA ALA A 199 -28.28 5.27 11.43
C ALA A 199 -27.02 5.95 11.99
N LYS A 200 -25.91 5.95 11.23
CA LYS A 200 -24.66 6.64 11.61
C LYS A 200 -24.88 8.14 11.86
N LYS A 201 -25.54 8.86 10.95
CA LYS A 201 -25.76 10.32 11.10
C LYS A 201 -26.56 10.64 12.36
N VAL A 202 -27.57 9.82 12.68
CA VAL A 202 -28.36 10.01 13.91
C VAL A 202 -27.54 9.68 15.14
N PHE A 203 -26.73 8.62 15.07
CA PHE A 203 -25.87 8.21 16.17
C PHE A 203 -24.75 9.22 16.46
N GLU A 204 -24.14 9.79 15.43
CA GLU A 204 -23.11 10.84 15.54
C GLU A 204 -23.62 12.04 16.34
N LYS A 205 -24.82 12.54 16.00
CA LYS A 205 -25.48 13.61 16.78
C LYS A 205 -25.83 13.19 18.21
N TYR A 206 -26.11 11.91 18.43
CA TYR A 206 -26.39 11.40 19.77
C TYR A 206 -25.12 11.36 20.64
N LEU A 207 -23.97 11.02 20.05
CA LEU A 207 -22.67 11.03 20.72
C LEU A 207 -22.28 12.43 21.22
N ASP A 208 -22.79 13.50 20.61
CA ASP A 208 -22.50 14.88 21.03
C ASP A 208 -23.06 15.24 22.41
N LYS A 209 -24.04 14.48 22.90
CA LYS A 209 -24.60 14.67 24.25
C LYS A 209 -23.67 14.18 25.36
N TYR A 210 -22.63 13.41 25.01
CA TYR A 210 -21.78 12.75 25.98
C TYR A 210 -20.34 13.25 25.89
N LYS A 211 -19.68 13.28 27.05
CA LYS A 211 -18.26 13.52 27.18
C LYS A 211 -17.54 12.19 27.34
N PHE A 212 -16.43 12.04 26.64
CA PHE A 212 -15.57 10.86 26.74
C PHE A 212 -14.34 11.23 27.58
N PHE A 213 -14.04 10.39 28.58
CA PHE A 213 -12.91 10.55 29.48
C PHE A 213 -11.66 9.85 28.92
N ASP A 214 -10.51 10.17 29.51
CA ASP A 214 -9.22 9.66 29.07
C ASP A 214 -9.11 8.14 29.27
N LEU A 215 -8.66 7.45 28.23
CA LEU A 215 -8.49 6.00 28.26
C LEU A 215 -7.32 5.60 29.16
N SER A 216 -7.62 4.87 30.24
CA SER A 216 -6.63 4.31 31.17
C SER A 216 -6.01 2.99 30.70
N ILE A 217 -6.67 2.31 29.75
CA ILE A 217 -6.19 1.08 29.11
C ILE A 217 -6.26 1.28 27.59
N PRO A 218 -5.22 0.94 26.82
CA PRO A 218 -5.29 0.98 25.36
C PRO A 218 -6.43 0.10 24.82
N VAL A 219 -7.33 0.73 24.05
CA VAL A 219 -8.46 0.07 23.38
C VAL A 219 -8.12 -0.13 21.91
N ILE A 220 -8.20 -1.34 21.36
CA ILE A 220 -8.00 -1.56 19.91
C ILE A 220 -9.31 -1.33 19.16
N ALA A 221 -9.29 -0.42 18.18
CA ALA A 221 -10.47 0.00 17.43
C ALA A 221 -10.82 -0.96 16.28
N ASN A 222 -12.12 -1.22 16.07
CA ASN A 222 -12.55 -2.13 14.99
C ASN A 222 -12.31 -1.58 13.58
N VAL A 223 -12.40 -0.26 13.40
CA VAL A 223 -12.37 0.38 12.08
C VAL A 223 -10.99 0.32 11.41
N ASN A 224 -9.91 0.22 12.18
CA ASN A 224 -8.55 0.24 11.65
C ASN A 224 -7.58 -0.70 12.40
N ALA A 225 -8.06 -1.46 13.38
CA ALA A 225 -7.25 -2.38 14.19
C ALA A 225 -6.03 -1.69 14.87
N ARG A 226 -6.19 -0.44 15.34
CA ARG A 226 -5.17 0.31 16.08
C ARG A 226 -5.71 0.85 17.40
N PRO A 227 -4.84 1.17 18.39
CA PRO A 227 -5.28 1.81 19.62
C PRO A 227 -6.07 3.09 19.35
N TYR A 228 -7.14 3.32 20.12
CA TYR A 228 -7.87 4.57 20.11
C TYR A 228 -6.93 5.74 20.40
N ARG A 229 -7.11 6.83 19.64
CA ARG A 229 -6.65 8.16 20.03
C ARG A 229 -7.80 8.86 20.74
N GLN A 230 -7.50 9.59 21.81
CA GLN A 230 -8.51 10.25 22.65
C GLN A 230 -9.46 11.13 21.82
N SER A 231 -8.93 11.90 20.88
CA SER A 231 -9.71 12.80 20.00
C SER A 231 -10.63 12.07 19.02
N MET A 232 -10.42 10.77 18.80
CA MET A 232 -11.10 9.99 17.76
C MET A 232 -12.22 9.10 18.31
N ILE A 233 -12.51 9.13 19.62
CA ILE A 233 -13.49 8.20 20.23
C ILE A 233 -14.86 8.32 19.56
N LYS A 234 -15.38 9.54 19.44
CA LYS A 234 -16.68 9.80 18.79
C LYS A 234 -16.69 9.37 17.33
N GLU A 235 -15.67 9.80 16.59
CA GLU A 235 -15.56 9.50 15.16
C GLU A 235 -15.51 7.99 14.92
N ASN A 236 -14.66 7.26 15.65
CA ASN A 236 -14.55 5.82 15.54
C ASN A 236 -15.86 5.11 15.89
N LEU A 237 -16.54 5.51 16.97
CA LEU A 237 -17.83 4.91 17.36
C LEU A 237 -18.92 5.12 16.29
N SER A 238 -18.95 6.29 15.65
CA SER A 238 -19.89 6.56 14.55
C SER A 238 -19.53 5.81 13.27
N ASN A 239 -18.24 5.81 12.87
CA ASN A 239 -17.74 5.14 11.68
C ASN A 239 -17.87 3.61 11.80
N GLN A 240 -17.77 3.06 13.01
CA GLN A 240 -17.95 1.62 13.26
C GLN A 240 -19.29 1.09 12.75
N ILE A 241 -20.36 1.92 12.70
CA ILE A 241 -21.67 1.50 12.20
C ILE A 241 -21.66 1.21 10.69
N THR A 242 -20.82 1.91 9.92
CA THR A 242 -20.78 1.84 8.45
C THR A 242 -19.55 1.16 7.88
N ASN A 243 -18.52 0.98 8.70
CA ASN A 243 -17.23 0.43 8.27
C ASN A 243 -17.04 -0.99 8.78
N SER A 244 -16.23 -1.76 8.05
CA SER A 244 -15.91 -3.14 8.37
C SER A 244 -15.26 -3.29 9.74
N VAL A 245 -15.57 -4.39 10.41
CA VAL A 245 -14.90 -4.83 11.64
C VAL A 245 -13.63 -5.59 11.27
N ASN A 246 -12.47 -4.97 11.48
CA ASN A 246 -11.15 -5.56 11.18
C ASN A 246 -10.67 -6.43 12.35
N TRP A 247 -11.40 -7.50 12.66
CA TRP A 247 -11.12 -8.35 13.81
C TRP A 247 -9.83 -9.16 13.67
N THR A 248 -9.59 -9.75 12.50
CA THR A 248 -8.34 -10.47 12.19
C THR A 248 -7.13 -9.61 12.54
N ASP A 249 -7.10 -8.38 12.05
CA ASP A 249 -5.98 -7.47 12.30
C ASP A 249 -5.96 -6.94 13.74
N SER A 250 -7.11 -6.79 14.41
CA SER A 250 -7.15 -6.41 15.83
C SER A 250 -6.47 -7.47 16.71
N ILE A 251 -6.68 -8.76 16.42
CA ILE A 251 -6.01 -9.86 17.12
C ILE A 251 -4.55 -9.95 16.72
N ARG A 252 -4.22 -9.81 15.43
CA ARG A 252 -2.82 -9.81 14.99
C ARG A 252 -2.03 -8.65 15.62
N TYR A 253 -2.63 -7.47 15.83
CA TYR A 253 -2.04 -6.37 16.61
C TYR A 253 -1.69 -6.83 18.02
N LEU A 254 -2.65 -7.47 18.72
CA LEU A 254 -2.43 -7.96 20.07
C LEU A 254 -1.36 -9.05 20.10
N MET A 255 -1.32 -9.96 19.13
CA MET A 255 -0.29 -11.00 19.00
C MET A 255 1.13 -10.42 18.86
N GLY A 256 1.25 -9.17 18.40
CA GLY A 256 2.53 -8.45 18.32
C GLY A 256 3.06 -7.98 19.68
N MET A 257 2.27 -8.12 20.75
CA MET A 257 2.69 -7.77 22.11
C MET A 257 3.37 -8.95 22.80
N ASP A 258 4.51 -8.68 23.47
CA ASP A 258 5.29 -9.72 24.16
C ASP A 258 4.45 -10.55 25.14
N ASN A 259 4.47 -11.88 24.91
CA ASN A 259 3.82 -12.87 25.77
C ASN A 259 2.37 -12.49 26.12
N ILE A 260 1.62 -12.01 25.13
CA ILE A 260 0.23 -11.59 25.31
C ILE A 260 -0.69 -12.80 25.47
N ILE A 261 -1.49 -12.79 26.54
CA ILE A 261 -2.57 -13.76 26.75
C ILE A 261 -3.87 -13.03 26.42
N ILE A 262 -4.55 -13.47 25.37
CA ILE A 262 -5.82 -12.91 24.93
C ILE A 262 -6.94 -13.75 25.53
N GLN A 263 -7.77 -13.14 26.37
CA GLN A 263 -8.86 -13.81 27.08
C GLN A 263 -10.21 -13.17 26.73
N GLU A 264 -11.17 -13.98 26.28
CA GLU A 264 -12.55 -13.56 26.09
C GLU A 264 -13.22 -13.31 27.45
N VAL A 265 -13.83 -12.14 27.59
CA VAL A 265 -14.63 -11.73 28.76
C VAL A 265 -16.02 -11.43 28.25
N GLY A 266 -16.91 -12.40 28.37
CA GLY A 266 -18.22 -12.38 27.75
C GLY A 266 -18.92 -13.74 27.84
N PRO A 267 -20.18 -13.82 27.43
CA PRO A 267 -20.87 -15.09 27.30
C PRO A 267 -20.33 -15.88 26.11
N GLY A 268 -20.25 -17.21 26.26
CA GLY A 268 -19.84 -18.12 25.19
C GLY A 268 -18.33 -18.22 24.99
N ASN A 269 -17.92 -18.65 23.79
CA ASN A 269 -16.51 -18.85 23.43
C ASN A 269 -16.22 -18.51 21.95
N VAL A 270 -17.01 -17.60 21.37
CA VAL A 270 -16.95 -17.27 19.94
C VAL A 270 -15.61 -16.59 19.64
N LEU A 271 -15.21 -15.60 20.42
CA LEU A 271 -13.94 -14.91 20.18
C LEU A 271 -12.76 -15.82 20.51
N THR A 272 -12.86 -16.69 21.51
CA THR A 272 -11.81 -17.66 21.85
C THR A 272 -11.49 -18.55 20.65
N LYS A 273 -12.52 -19.04 19.95
CA LYS A 273 -12.34 -19.83 18.72
C LYS A 273 -11.73 -19.00 17.59
N LEU A 274 -12.23 -17.78 17.36
CA LEU A 274 -11.70 -16.90 16.31
C LEU A 274 -10.25 -16.48 16.56
N VAL A 275 -9.92 -16.11 17.80
CA VAL A 275 -8.56 -15.78 18.21
C VAL A 275 -7.64 -16.96 17.96
N LYS A 276 -8.04 -18.18 18.34
CA LYS A 276 -7.26 -19.39 18.08
C LYS A 276 -7.03 -19.60 16.57
N THR A 277 -8.07 -19.50 15.75
CA THR A 277 -7.94 -19.61 14.29
C THR A 277 -7.01 -18.54 13.73
N ILE A 278 -7.10 -17.29 14.18
CA ILE A 278 -6.21 -16.21 13.73
C ILE A 278 -4.76 -16.49 14.17
N GLN A 279 -4.54 -16.96 15.39
CA GLN A 279 -3.22 -17.33 15.89
C GLN A 279 -2.58 -18.48 15.09
N GLU A 280 -3.39 -19.41 14.59
CA GLU A 280 -2.95 -20.54 13.77
C GLU A 280 -2.73 -20.15 12.29
N GLU A 281 -3.56 -19.26 11.75
CA GLU A 281 -3.61 -18.92 10.32
C GLU A 281 -2.95 -17.58 9.97
N SER A 282 -2.45 -16.82 10.94
CA SER A 282 -1.87 -15.49 10.72
C SER A 282 -0.63 -15.23 11.56
N THR A 283 0.20 -14.30 11.09
CA THR A 283 1.32 -13.76 11.85
C THR A 283 0.91 -12.50 12.62
N PRO A 284 1.56 -12.21 13.76
CA PRO A 284 1.42 -10.93 14.45
C PRO A 284 1.59 -9.73 13.50
N LEU A 285 0.87 -8.64 13.75
CA LEU A 285 1.16 -7.36 13.09
C LEU A 285 2.40 -6.75 13.74
N GLU A 286 3.25 -6.14 12.92
CA GLU A 286 4.35 -5.34 13.44
C GLU A 286 3.80 -4.01 13.96
N VAL A 287 3.99 -3.80 15.27
CA VAL A 287 3.48 -2.63 16.00
C VAL A 287 4.66 -1.95 16.68
N GLU A 288 4.98 -0.70 16.32
CA GLU A 288 5.84 0.14 17.15
C GLU A 288 5.16 0.47 18.48
N ARG A 289 5.89 0.24 19.57
CA ARG A 289 5.59 0.84 20.86
C ARG A 289 6.14 2.26 20.87
N ILE A 290 5.24 3.25 20.95
CA ILE A 290 5.59 4.67 21.19
C ILE A 290 5.56 4.89 22.71
N GLU A 291 6.71 5.16 23.32
CA GLU A 291 6.78 5.60 24.73
C GLU A 291 6.38 7.07 24.86
N LYS A 292 5.50 7.35 25.82
CA LYS A 292 4.98 8.69 26.14
C LYS A 292 6.03 9.50 26.92
N ASN A 293 6.25 10.75 26.51
CA ASN A 293 6.70 11.81 27.42
C ASN A 293 5.97 13.11 27.09
N ASP A 294 4.93 13.38 27.88
CA ASP A 294 4.30 14.70 28.02
C ASP A 294 5.20 15.58 28.91
N GLN A 295 5.59 16.75 28.41
CA GLN A 295 5.82 17.98 29.19
C GLN A 295 6.29 19.12 28.27
N ASN A 296 5.39 20.03 27.89
CA ASN A 296 5.47 21.43 28.31
C ASN A 296 4.37 22.30 27.68
N LYS A 297 3.73 23.06 28.56
CA LYS A 297 2.67 24.04 28.33
C LYS A 297 3.27 25.44 28.08
N ASN A 298 2.50 26.23 27.32
CA ASN A 298 2.43 27.71 27.30
C ASN A 298 3.41 28.49 26.39
N ALA A 299 2.86 29.18 25.38
CA ALA A 299 2.72 30.65 25.27
C ALA A 299 2.21 31.05 23.85
N TYR A 300 0.92 31.36 23.68
CA TYR A 300 0.31 32.70 23.57
C TYR A 300 0.67 33.54 22.31
N THR A 301 -0.31 33.69 21.39
CA THR A 301 -0.88 34.91 20.74
C THR A 301 0.08 36.00 20.20
N GLU A 302 -0.08 36.62 19.01
CA GLU A 302 -1.31 37.17 18.42
C GLU A 302 -1.14 37.61 16.92
N GLN A 303 -2.30 37.84 16.30
CA GLN A 303 -2.74 38.31 14.95
C GLN A 303 -1.82 39.20 14.08
N TYR A 304 -1.91 39.08 12.73
CA TYR A 304 -2.25 40.19 11.80
C TYR A 304 -2.64 39.72 10.37
N LYS A 305 -3.33 40.63 9.67
CA LYS A 305 -4.25 40.47 8.53
C LYS A 305 -3.62 40.13 7.17
N ILE A 306 -4.42 39.41 6.37
CA ILE A 306 -4.21 39.05 4.96
C ILE A 306 -4.29 40.30 4.06
N SER A 307 -3.33 40.44 3.14
CA SER A 307 -3.53 41.19 1.90
C SER A 307 -3.20 40.29 0.69
N GLN A 308 -4.14 40.26 -0.25
CA GLN A 308 -4.05 39.52 -1.50
C GLN A 308 -3.22 40.32 -2.50
N GLN A 309 -2.08 39.79 -2.96
CA GLN A 309 -1.47 40.13 -4.24
C GLN A 309 -0.43 39.05 -4.61
N PHE A 310 -0.59 38.45 -5.78
CA PHE A 310 0.34 37.45 -6.34
C PHE A 310 1.55 38.16 -6.98
N PRO A 311 2.80 37.75 -6.68
CA PRO A 311 3.96 38.28 -7.40
C PRO A 311 4.08 37.67 -8.80
N LYS A 312 4.45 38.53 -9.75
CA LYS A 312 4.83 38.20 -11.12
C LYS A 312 6.05 37.27 -11.16
N VAL A 313 6.05 36.40 -12.17
CA VAL A 313 7.19 35.57 -12.61
C VAL A 313 8.48 36.39 -12.63
N VAL A 314 9.46 36.00 -11.80
CA VAL A 314 10.81 36.57 -11.82
C VAL A 314 11.63 35.85 -12.89
N LYS A 315 12.19 36.62 -13.82
CA LYS A 315 13.24 36.21 -14.78
C LYS A 315 14.60 36.63 -14.21
N GLY A 316 15.60 35.74 -14.32
CA GLY A 316 17.05 35.98 -14.08
C GLY A 316 17.40 35.97 -12.58
N ASP A 317 18.48 35.36 -12.09
CA ASP A 317 19.78 35.07 -12.69
C ASP A 317 20.40 33.76 -12.17
N ARG A 318 21.48 33.33 -12.84
CA ARG A 318 22.32 32.17 -12.54
C ARG A 318 22.73 32.13 -11.07
N TRP A 319 22.45 31.00 -10.42
CA TRP A 319 22.91 30.68 -9.07
C TRP A 319 24.44 30.67 -9.02
N SER A 320 25.00 31.30 -7.99
CA SER A 320 26.45 31.39 -7.79
C SER A 320 26.96 30.15 -7.03
N GLU A 321 28.22 29.76 -7.23
CA GLU A 321 28.86 28.60 -6.58
C GLU A 321 28.96 28.71 -5.03
N GLN A 322 28.50 29.81 -4.42
CA GLN A 322 28.50 30.03 -2.98
C GLN A 322 27.14 29.74 -2.28
N ASP A 323 26.07 29.45 -3.02
CA ASP A 323 24.73 29.17 -2.46
C ASP A 323 24.55 27.71 -2.04
N ASN A 324 25.42 27.21 -1.15
CA ASN A 324 25.38 25.82 -0.68
C ASN A 324 24.27 25.58 0.37
N HIS A 325 23.34 24.68 0.01
CA HIS A 325 22.60 23.75 0.88
C HIS A 325 21.34 24.18 1.66
N ASN A 326 20.69 25.30 1.36
CA ASN A 326 19.41 25.62 2.00
C ASN A 326 18.22 25.47 1.04
N PHE A 327 17.99 24.25 0.54
CA PHE A 327 16.68 23.91 -0.03
C PHE A 327 15.78 23.38 1.09
N GLU A 328 14.62 24.01 1.29
CA GLU A 328 13.88 23.96 2.56
C GLU A 328 12.98 22.73 2.75
N VAL A 329 12.80 21.89 1.73
CA VAL A 329 12.00 20.65 1.80
C VAL A 329 12.83 19.44 1.39
N GLY A 330 12.68 18.33 2.11
CA GLY A 330 13.46 17.10 1.94
C GLY A 330 14.78 17.11 2.71
N SER A 331 15.67 16.15 2.40
CA SER A 331 16.91 15.91 3.14
C SER A 331 18.11 16.62 2.49
N THR A 332 18.71 17.54 3.25
CA THR A 332 19.97 18.20 2.87
C THR A 332 21.15 17.22 2.89
N GLU A 333 21.11 16.20 3.75
CA GLU A 333 22.10 15.12 3.75
C GLU A 333 22.04 14.30 2.47
N PHE A 334 20.83 13.93 2.01
CA PHE A 334 20.65 13.24 0.73
C PHE A 334 21.26 14.06 -0.42
N MET A 335 20.97 15.37 -0.46
CA MET A 335 21.54 16.25 -1.48
C MET A 335 23.08 16.29 -1.42
N ARG A 336 23.66 16.42 -0.23
CA ARG A 336 25.12 16.46 -0.06
C ARG A 336 25.75 15.14 -0.48
N ASP A 337 25.19 14.02 -0.03
CA ASP A 337 25.71 12.69 -0.36
C ASP A 337 25.73 12.49 -1.87
N TYR A 338 24.61 12.73 -2.54
CA TYR A 338 24.47 12.50 -3.97
C TYR A 338 24.92 13.68 -4.85
N ASN A 339 25.49 14.75 -4.29
CA ASN A 339 25.90 15.97 -5.02
C ASN A 339 24.75 16.62 -5.82
N LEU A 340 23.60 16.83 -5.17
CA LEU A 340 22.37 17.29 -5.82
C LEU A 340 22.03 18.76 -5.53
N LYS A 341 21.36 19.37 -6.51
CA LYS A 341 20.69 20.68 -6.38
C LYS A 341 19.39 20.58 -5.57
N TYR A 342 18.65 19.49 -5.71
CA TYR A 342 17.38 19.23 -5.02
C TYR A 342 17.30 17.78 -4.54
N PRO A 343 16.46 17.47 -3.54
CA PRO A 343 16.12 16.09 -3.18
C PRO A 343 15.10 15.53 -4.18
N TYR A 344 15.53 15.44 -5.44
CA TYR A 344 14.72 15.04 -6.59
C TYR A 344 15.50 14.03 -7.44
N VAL A 345 14.83 12.95 -7.82
CA VAL A 345 15.40 11.82 -8.55
C VAL A 345 14.55 11.49 -9.78
N VAL A 346 15.18 11.09 -10.88
CA VAL A 346 14.50 10.50 -12.04
C VAL A 346 14.78 9.01 -12.10
N GLY A 347 13.71 8.21 -12.05
CA GLY A 347 13.82 6.75 -12.02
C GLY A 347 14.27 6.12 -13.34
N GLY A 348 14.76 4.88 -13.26
CA GLY A 348 15.08 4.08 -14.44
C GLY A 348 13.83 3.61 -15.17
N MET A 349 13.61 4.14 -16.37
CA MET A 349 12.53 3.69 -17.27
C MET A 349 13.10 2.73 -18.30
N HIS A 350 12.52 1.51 -18.33
CA HIS A 350 12.93 0.36 -19.15
C HIS A 350 13.32 0.68 -20.61
N LYS A 351 14.13 -0.19 -21.22
CA LYS A 351 14.54 -0.12 -22.64
C LYS A 351 15.21 1.19 -23.04
N GLY A 352 15.92 1.84 -22.12
CA GLY A 352 16.63 3.10 -22.38
C GLY A 352 15.72 4.31 -22.56
N ILE A 353 14.47 4.27 -22.07
CA ILE A 353 13.60 5.45 -22.06
C ILE A 353 14.20 6.52 -21.16
N THR A 354 14.70 6.14 -19.98
CA THR A 354 15.71 6.96 -19.29
C THR A 354 17.03 6.76 -20.03
N SER A 355 17.26 7.62 -21.02
CA SER A 355 18.31 7.49 -22.02
C SER A 355 19.64 8.07 -21.55
N GLU A 356 20.73 7.80 -22.28
CA GLU A 356 22.03 8.47 -22.08
C GLU A 356 21.89 10.00 -22.09
N GLN A 357 21.16 10.55 -23.06
CA GLN A 357 20.96 11.99 -23.19
C GLN A 357 20.22 12.59 -21.99
N LEU A 358 19.23 11.85 -21.47
CA LEU A 358 18.47 12.26 -20.30
C LEU A 358 19.36 12.29 -19.06
N ILE A 359 20.22 11.26 -18.87
CA ILE A 359 21.18 11.22 -17.77
C ILE A 359 22.19 12.36 -17.85
N LEU A 360 22.75 12.63 -19.03
CA LEU A 360 23.69 13.74 -19.23
C LEU A 360 23.06 15.08 -18.85
N LYS A 361 21.84 15.34 -19.33
CA LYS A 361 21.12 16.58 -19.06
C LYS A 361 20.79 16.78 -17.57
N LEU A 362 20.44 15.69 -16.87
CA LEU A 362 20.22 15.71 -15.42
C LEU A 362 21.51 15.95 -14.64
N GLY A 363 22.58 15.22 -14.96
CA GLY A 363 23.86 15.30 -14.26
C GLY A 363 24.52 16.67 -14.39
N GLU A 364 24.48 17.28 -15.58
CA GLU A 364 24.95 18.66 -15.83
C GLU A 364 24.24 19.69 -14.92
N ASN A 365 23.00 19.40 -14.51
CA ASN A 365 22.19 20.23 -13.63
C ASN A 365 22.15 19.74 -12.17
N ARG A 366 23.04 18.79 -11.80
CA ARG A 366 23.12 18.20 -10.47
C ARG A 366 21.79 17.58 -10.00
N ILE A 367 21.14 16.83 -10.88
CA ILE A 367 19.95 16.04 -10.55
C ILE A 367 20.27 14.57 -10.78
N LEU A 368 19.88 13.70 -9.85
CA LEU A 368 20.16 12.26 -9.96
C LEU A 368 19.18 11.59 -10.93
N GLY A 369 19.71 10.89 -11.92
CA GLY A 369 18.94 10.01 -12.79
C GLY A 369 19.54 8.60 -12.84
N PHE A 370 18.68 7.60 -13.08
CA PHE A 370 19.11 6.21 -13.25
C PHE A 370 18.91 5.72 -14.68
N LEU A 371 19.99 5.32 -15.37
CA LEU A 371 19.91 4.80 -16.73
C LEU A 371 19.01 3.56 -16.77
N GLY A 372 18.02 3.55 -17.66
CA GLY A 372 17.04 2.48 -17.75
C GLY A 372 17.57 1.25 -18.50
N THR A 373 18.17 0.31 -17.78
CA THR A 373 18.87 -0.84 -18.39
C THR A 373 17.97 -1.99 -18.82
N ASN A 374 16.81 -2.18 -18.17
CA ASN A 374 16.02 -3.40 -18.37
C ASN A 374 15.65 -3.60 -19.84
N GLY A 375 16.04 -4.75 -20.39
CA GLY A 375 15.81 -5.13 -21.77
C GLY A 375 16.75 -4.50 -22.81
N LEU A 376 17.79 -3.78 -22.41
CA LEU A 376 18.90 -3.38 -23.29
C LEU A 376 20.00 -4.45 -23.32
N ASP A 377 20.73 -4.50 -24.42
CA ASP A 377 21.91 -5.35 -24.56
C ASP A 377 23.06 -4.83 -23.68
N ILE A 378 23.84 -5.74 -23.07
CA ILE A 378 24.98 -5.38 -22.20
C ILE A 378 25.96 -4.42 -22.90
N SER A 379 26.26 -4.64 -24.18
CA SER A 379 27.18 -3.78 -24.93
C SER A 379 26.67 -2.34 -25.06
N LYS A 380 25.35 -2.15 -25.23
CA LYS A 380 24.73 -0.82 -25.28
C LYS A 380 24.79 -0.13 -23.92
N ILE A 381 24.56 -0.89 -22.85
CA ILE A 381 24.65 -0.39 -21.48
C ILE A 381 26.09 0.03 -21.16
N GLU A 382 27.08 -0.79 -21.54
CA GLU A 382 28.50 -0.46 -21.34
C GLU A 382 28.90 0.81 -22.10
N ASN A 383 28.52 0.92 -23.37
CA ASN A 383 28.81 2.10 -24.18
C ASN A 383 28.21 3.37 -23.57
N ALA A 384 26.96 3.30 -23.10
CA ALA A 384 26.31 4.44 -22.44
C ALA A 384 27.05 4.85 -21.16
N ILE A 385 27.46 3.88 -20.32
CA ILE A 385 28.23 4.14 -19.10
C ILE A 385 29.57 4.81 -19.42
N CYS A 386 30.31 4.30 -20.41
CA CYS A 386 31.56 4.89 -20.86
C CYS A 386 31.36 6.32 -21.35
N ASN A 387 30.33 6.57 -22.17
CA ASN A 387 30.04 7.90 -22.70
C ASN A 387 29.69 8.90 -21.61
N ILE A 388 28.84 8.51 -20.66
CA ILE A 388 28.45 9.33 -19.51
C ILE A 388 29.69 9.70 -18.70
N LYS A 389 30.49 8.69 -18.34
CA LYS A 389 31.73 8.87 -17.58
C LYS A 389 32.74 9.79 -18.29
N ASN A 390 32.87 9.67 -19.60
CA ASN A 390 33.79 10.50 -20.38
C ASN A 390 33.35 11.98 -20.45
N LYS A 391 32.05 12.26 -20.35
CA LYS A 391 31.51 13.63 -20.39
C LYS A 391 31.48 14.30 -19.01
N PHE A 392 31.30 13.52 -17.95
CA PHE A 392 31.26 14.02 -16.58
C PHE A 392 32.67 14.26 -16.03
N THR A 393 32.99 15.53 -15.77
CA THR A 393 34.34 15.97 -15.37
C THR A 393 34.39 16.47 -13.92
N LYS A 394 33.24 16.66 -13.27
CA LYS A 394 33.09 17.28 -11.95
C LYS A 394 32.28 16.41 -10.96
N GLN A 395 32.31 15.08 -11.13
CA GLN A 395 31.53 14.13 -10.32
C GLN A 395 30.02 14.40 -10.34
N GLU A 396 29.50 14.68 -11.53
CA GLU A 396 28.08 14.86 -11.80
C GLU A 396 27.29 13.60 -11.39
N PRO A 397 26.08 13.76 -10.81
CA PRO A 397 25.32 12.63 -10.29
C PRO A 397 24.66 11.81 -11.40
N TYR A 398 24.92 10.51 -11.39
CA TYR A 398 24.14 9.53 -12.13
C TYR A 398 24.17 8.17 -11.45
N GLY A 399 23.26 7.30 -11.86
CA GLY A 399 23.29 5.90 -11.50
C GLY A 399 22.74 4.99 -12.59
N ILE A 400 22.71 3.70 -12.28
CA ILE A 400 22.24 2.65 -13.18
C ILE A 400 21.07 1.92 -12.52
N ASN A 401 19.95 1.78 -13.23
CA ASN A 401 18.85 0.95 -12.74
C ASN A 401 19.18 -0.54 -12.97
N ILE A 402 18.84 -1.37 -11.99
CA ILE A 402 18.99 -2.83 -12.04
C ILE A 402 17.65 -3.44 -11.63
N VAL A 403 17.10 -4.27 -12.51
CA VAL A 403 15.83 -4.97 -12.27
C VAL A 403 16.14 -6.43 -11.97
N TYR A 404 15.67 -6.91 -10.82
CA TYR A 404 15.80 -8.32 -10.48
C TYR A 404 14.93 -9.16 -11.42
N ASN A 405 15.55 -10.21 -11.99
CA ASN A 405 14.87 -11.21 -12.80
C ASN A 405 15.26 -12.61 -12.32
N PRO A 406 14.35 -13.35 -11.67
CA PRO A 406 14.67 -14.67 -11.12
C PRO A 406 15.05 -15.70 -12.20
N ASN A 407 14.67 -15.47 -13.47
CA ASN A 407 14.99 -16.35 -14.59
C ASN A 407 16.33 -16.02 -15.26
N ASN A 408 17.00 -14.92 -14.87
CA ASN A 408 18.27 -14.50 -15.47
C ASN A 408 19.17 -13.79 -14.45
N LEU A 409 19.69 -14.55 -13.49
CA LEU A 409 20.62 -14.05 -12.47
C LEU A 409 21.99 -13.65 -13.05
N GLU A 410 22.36 -14.16 -14.22
CA GLU A 410 23.63 -13.83 -14.89
C GLU A 410 23.66 -12.36 -15.35
N MET A 411 22.52 -11.85 -15.82
CA MET A 411 22.38 -10.45 -16.22
C MET A 411 22.64 -9.51 -15.05
N GLU A 412 22.08 -9.80 -13.87
CA GLU A 412 22.33 -9.00 -12.66
C GLU A 412 23.82 -8.97 -12.32
N ASN A 413 24.48 -10.13 -12.28
CA ASN A 413 25.90 -10.22 -11.97
C ASN A 413 26.74 -9.43 -12.97
N THR A 414 26.43 -9.54 -14.27
CA THR A 414 27.15 -8.83 -15.32
C THR A 414 26.97 -7.32 -15.22
N LEU A 415 25.76 -6.84 -14.91
CA LEU A 415 25.50 -5.41 -14.72
C LEU A 415 26.24 -4.86 -13.50
N ILE A 416 26.25 -5.59 -12.39
CA ILE A 416 27.01 -5.20 -11.19
C ILE A 416 28.51 -5.16 -11.49
N ASP A 417 29.04 -6.16 -12.19
CA ASP A 417 30.45 -6.22 -12.55
C ASP A 417 30.86 -5.06 -13.46
N LEU A 418 29.98 -4.69 -14.38
CA LEU A 418 30.15 -3.55 -15.26
C LEU A 418 30.09 -2.23 -14.46
N CYS A 419 29.18 -2.09 -13.51
CA CYS A 419 29.12 -0.94 -12.61
C CYS A 419 30.41 -0.80 -11.79
N ILE A 420 30.94 -1.90 -11.25
CA ILE A 420 32.21 -1.93 -10.52
C ILE A 420 33.38 -1.57 -11.45
N LYS A 421 33.47 -2.20 -12.62
CA LYS A 421 34.52 -1.97 -13.63
C LYS A 421 34.63 -0.50 -14.01
N HIS A 422 33.49 0.18 -14.17
CA HIS A 422 33.44 1.56 -14.62
C HIS A 422 33.33 2.58 -13.48
N ASP A 423 33.44 2.15 -12.23
CA ASP A 423 33.34 2.99 -11.04
C ASP A 423 31.99 3.73 -10.89
N VAL A 424 30.89 3.12 -11.35
CA VAL A 424 29.54 3.63 -11.08
C VAL A 424 29.31 3.61 -9.57
N ARG A 425 28.93 4.76 -9.00
CA ARG A 425 28.73 4.89 -7.54
C ARG A 425 27.31 4.64 -7.07
N ASN A 426 26.31 4.85 -7.91
CA ASN A 426 24.91 4.79 -7.51
C ASN A 426 24.16 3.76 -8.35
N ILE A 427 23.38 2.89 -7.71
CA ILE A 427 22.43 2.02 -8.40
C ILE A 427 21.02 2.18 -7.82
N GLU A 428 20.02 2.05 -8.69
CA GLU A 428 18.62 1.92 -8.32
C GLU A 428 18.21 0.47 -8.52
N VAL A 429 17.73 -0.20 -7.48
CA VAL A 429 17.34 -1.61 -7.56
C VAL A 429 15.83 -1.74 -7.48
N SER A 430 15.24 -2.61 -8.29
CA SER A 430 13.78 -2.79 -8.37
C SER A 430 13.39 -4.24 -8.64
N ASN A 431 12.17 -4.62 -8.27
CA ASN A 431 11.60 -5.97 -8.41
C ASN A 431 12.28 -7.07 -7.57
N TYR A 432 13.12 -6.68 -6.60
CA TYR A 432 13.81 -7.62 -5.72
C TYR A 432 12.86 -8.22 -4.67
N ILE A 433 13.04 -9.51 -4.40
CA ILE A 433 12.30 -10.25 -3.37
C ILE A 433 13.23 -10.82 -2.26
N HIS A 434 14.54 -10.71 -2.45
CA HIS A 434 15.59 -11.03 -1.47
C HIS A 434 16.88 -10.27 -1.83
N VAL A 435 17.81 -10.17 -0.88
CA VAL A 435 19.15 -9.61 -1.12
C VAL A 435 20.02 -10.65 -1.82
N THR A 436 20.66 -10.26 -2.92
CA THR A 436 21.49 -11.17 -3.75
C THR A 436 22.99 -10.99 -3.44
N PRO A 437 23.84 -12.00 -3.73
CA PRO A 437 25.29 -11.85 -3.64
C PRO A 437 25.83 -10.69 -4.49
N ALA A 438 25.21 -10.40 -5.63
CA ALA A 438 25.63 -9.34 -6.54
C ALA A 438 25.50 -7.94 -5.87
N LEU A 439 24.39 -7.68 -5.17
CA LEU A 439 24.22 -6.43 -4.43
C LEU A 439 25.25 -6.29 -3.30
N VAL A 440 25.54 -7.39 -2.58
CA VAL A 440 26.58 -7.39 -1.54
C VAL A 440 27.96 -7.13 -2.14
N LYS A 441 28.29 -7.75 -3.29
CA LYS A 441 29.54 -7.52 -4.03
C LYS A 441 29.72 -6.04 -4.38
N PHE A 442 28.65 -5.37 -4.82
CA PHE A 442 28.68 -3.94 -5.11
C PHE A 442 28.99 -3.10 -3.85
N ARG A 443 28.34 -3.39 -2.72
CA ARG A 443 28.62 -2.71 -1.44
C ARG A 443 30.04 -2.92 -0.95
N VAL A 444 30.57 -4.14 -1.06
CA VAL A 444 31.94 -4.50 -0.67
C VAL A 444 32.97 -3.73 -1.47
N ASN A 445 32.75 -3.56 -2.77
CA ASN A 445 33.67 -2.79 -3.61
C ASN A 445 33.85 -1.36 -3.08
N GLY A 446 32.79 -0.72 -2.59
CA GLY A 446 32.91 0.61 -1.99
C GLY A 446 33.52 0.62 -0.58
N ILE A 447 33.35 -0.46 0.18
CA ILE A 447 34.01 -0.61 1.49
C ILE A 447 35.53 -0.67 1.31
N ARG A 448 36.01 -1.39 0.30
CA ARG A 448 37.44 -1.48 -0.03
C ARG A 448 38.09 -0.13 -0.33
N ASN A 449 37.30 0.86 -0.75
CA ASN A 449 37.78 2.22 -1.03
C ASN A 449 37.82 3.11 0.22
N ARG A 450 36.86 2.97 1.16
CA ARG A 450 36.64 3.92 2.26
C ARG A 450 36.96 3.35 3.66
N GLY A 451 37.07 2.03 3.80
CA GLY A 451 37.54 1.32 5.00
C GLY A 451 36.55 1.21 6.17
N GLN A 452 35.51 2.04 6.25
CA GLN A 452 34.55 2.03 7.38
C GLN A 452 33.07 2.10 6.96
N ASP A 453 32.78 2.46 5.70
CA ASP A 453 31.45 2.50 5.09
C ASP A 453 31.62 2.24 3.57
N SER A 454 30.53 2.08 2.82
CA SER A 454 30.59 1.97 1.36
C SER A 454 30.40 3.34 0.70
N ASP A 455 31.23 3.66 -0.29
CA ASP A 455 30.99 4.78 -1.21
C ASP A 455 30.09 4.39 -2.40
N LYS A 456 29.71 3.10 -2.50
CA LYS A 456 28.79 2.53 -3.48
C LYS A 456 27.40 2.48 -2.86
N ARG A 457 26.48 3.28 -3.40
CA ARG A 457 25.15 3.52 -2.83
C ARG A 457 24.05 2.82 -3.60
N ILE A 458 23.08 2.31 -2.84
CA ILE A 458 21.91 1.64 -3.38
C ILE A 458 20.65 2.40 -2.97
N ILE A 459 19.84 2.80 -3.96
CA ILE A 459 18.45 3.23 -3.75
C ILE A 459 17.53 2.04 -4.08
N ALA A 460 16.88 1.47 -3.07
CA ALA A 460 15.97 0.36 -3.27
C ALA A 460 14.53 0.82 -3.49
N LYS A 461 13.96 0.50 -4.65
CA LYS A 461 12.55 0.77 -4.95
C LYS A 461 11.68 -0.36 -4.45
N VAL A 462 10.78 -0.03 -3.53
CA VAL A 462 9.94 -1.00 -2.84
C VAL A 462 8.52 -0.48 -2.71
N SER A 463 7.55 -1.38 -2.82
CA SER A 463 6.11 -1.10 -2.68
C SER A 463 5.51 -1.74 -1.43
N ARG A 464 6.30 -2.54 -0.69
CA ARG A 464 5.84 -3.34 0.44
C ARG A 464 6.81 -3.27 1.63
N PRO A 465 6.30 -3.23 2.88
CA PRO A 465 7.15 -3.21 4.07
C PRO A 465 8.09 -4.41 4.20
N ASP A 466 7.64 -5.63 3.89
CA ASP A 466 8.46 -6.84 3.97
C ASP A 466 9.67 -6.80 3.02
N ILE A 467 9.50 -6.20 1.84
CA ILE A 467 10.62 -5.98 0.91
C ILE A 467 11.51 -4.83 1.39
N ALA A 468 10.94 -3.76 1.95
CA ALA A 468 11.72 -2.66 2.52
C ALA A 468 12.63 -3.13 3.66
N GLU A 469 12.17 -4.04 4.52
CA GLU A 469 12.94 -4.60 5.64
C GLU A 469 14.25 -5.24 5.17
N LEU A 470 14.21 -5.97 4.05
CA LEU A 470 15.38 -6.63 3.47
C LEU A 470 16.52 -5.66 3.14
N PHE A 471 16.16 -4.47 2.65
CA PHE A 471 17.11 -3.44 2.23
C PHE A 471 17.52 -2.51 3.38
N LEU A 472 16.63 -2.29 4.34
CA LEU A 472 16.88 -1.53 5.56
C LEU A 472 17.71 -2.32 6.58
N SER A 473 17.75 -3.65 6.48
CA SER A 473 18.57 -4.52 7.32
C SER A 473 19.99 -4.69 6.77
N PRO A 474 20.96 -5.16 7.59
CA PRO A 474 22.25 -5.59 7.10
C PRO A 474 22.13 -6.82 6.19
N ALA A 475 23.18 -7.11 5.42
CA ALA A 475 23.21 -8.29 4.56
C ALA A 475 22.96 -9.57 5.40
N PRO A 476 22.09 -10.51 4.95
CA PRO A 476 21.73 -11.68 5.74
C PRO A 476 22.94 -12.55 6.13
N GLU A 477 23.01 -12.97 7.39
CA GLU A 477 24.15 -13.77 7.89
C GLU A 477 24.40 -15.08 7.10
N PRO A 478 23.38 -15.84 6.64
CA PRO A 478 23.62 -17.01 5.78
C PRO A 478 24.32 -16.65 4.45
N LEU A 479 23.98 -15.49 3.88
CA LEU A 479 24.60 -14.99 2.66
C LEU A 479 26.05 -14.59 2.92
N LEU A 480 26.32 -13.85 4.01
CA LEU A 480 27.68 -13.46 4.40
C LEU A 480 28.58 -14.67 4.66
N LYS A 481 28.08 -15.68 5.40
CA LYS A 481 28.82 -16.93 5.66
C LYS A 481 29.18 -17.65 4.38
N LYS A 482 28.24 -17.73 3.43
CA LYS A 482 28.49 -18.34 2.12
C LYS A 482 29.59 -17.57 1.38
N MET A 483 29.47 -16.25 1.27
CA MET A 483 30.46 -15.41 0.59
C MET A 483 31.85 -15.45 1.24
N LEU A 484 31.93 -15.56 2.57
CA LEU A 484 33.19 -15.79 3.30
C LEU A 484 33.81 -17.14 2.93
N SER A 485 33.02 -18.22 2.94
CA SER A 485 33.50 -19.57 2.61
C SER A 485 33.98 -19.69 1.16
N GLU A 486 33.42 -18.87 0.26
CA GLU A 486 33.79 -18.78 -1.15
C GLU A 486 34.91 -17.75 -1.41
N ASN A 487 35.51 -17.18 -0.35
CA ASN A 487 36.55 -16.13 -0.41
C ASN A 487 36.16 -14.89 -1.24
N GLN A 488 34.87 -14.58 -1.35
CA GLN A 488 34.39 -13.40 -2.08
C GLN A 488 34.53 -12.12 -1.24
N ILE A 489 34.49 -12.25 0.09
CA ILE A 489 34.63 -11.16 1.05
C ILE A 489 35.59 -11.54 2.19
N SER A 490 36.23 -10.55 2.80
CA SER A 490 37.07 -10.73 4.00
C SER A 490 36.25 -10.71 5.30
N ASN A 491 36.84 -11.16 6.41
CA ASN A 491 36.20 -11.05 7.73
C ASN A 491 35.95 -9.58 8.14
N GLU A 492 36.84 -8.68 7.76
CA GLU A 492 36.71 -7.23 8.01
C GLU A 492 35.54 -6.65 7.22
N GLU A 493 35.44 -7.00 5.93
CA GLU A 493 34.33 -6.60 5.06
C GLU A 493 33.00 -7.12 5.58
N ALA A 494 32.93 -8.39 5.98
CA ALA A 494 31.73 -8.97 6.59
C ALA A 494 31.37 -8.28 7.91
N SER A 495 32.35 -7.85 8.71
CA SER A 495 32.12 -7.10 9.95
C SER A 495 31.48 -5.73 9.67
N ILE A 496 31.91 -5.04 8.61
CA ILE A 496 31.34 -3.75 8.19
C ILE A 496 29.92 -3.96 7.63
N LEU A 497 29.72 -4.96 6.78
CA LEU A 497 28.40 -5.28 6.20
C LEU A 497 27.33 -5.64 7.23
N ARG A 498 27.71 -6.13 8.41
CA ARG A 498 26.78 -6.38 9.54
C ARG A 498 26.33 -5.10 10.25
N LYS A 499 27.05 -3.99 10.05
CA LYS A 499 26.84 -2.71 10.75
C LYS A 499 26.23 -1.62 9.87
N ILE A 500 26.04 -1.89 8.59
CA ILE A 500 25.42 -0.96 7.64
C ILE A 500 24.22 -1.64 6.96
N PRO A 501 23.19 -0.88 6.56
CA PRO A 501 22.08 -1.43 5.79
C PRO A 501 22.55 -1.87 4.38
N VAL A 502 21.78 -2.76 3.75
CA VAL A 502 22.04 -3.15 2.34
C VAL A 502 21.81 -1.98 1.40
N ALA A 503 20.80 -1.14 1.64
CA ALA A 503 20.55 0.08 0.90
C ALA A 503 20.80 1.34 1.74
N ASP A 504 21.34 2.37 1.10
CA ASP A 504 21.54 3.68 1.72
C ASP A 504 20.22 4.44 1.81
N ASP A 505 19.34 4.18 0.85
CA ASP A 505 18.10 4.92 0.65
C ASP A 505 17.01 3.98 0.15
N ILE A 506 15.78 4.21 0.60
CA ILE A 506 14.60 3.51 0.12
C ILE A 506 13.73 4.49 -0.67
N CYS A 507 13.24 4.08 -1.82
CA CYS A 507 12.24 4.82 -2.58
C CYS A 507 10.91 4.05 -2.55
N VAL A 508 9.95 4.56 -1.78
CA VAL A 508 8.63 3.95 -1.61
C VAL A 508 7.78 4.21 -2.85
N GLN A 509 7.33 3.15 -3.50
CA GLN A 509 6.59 3.22 -4.75
C GLN A 509 5.09 2.99 -4.52
N GLY A 510 4.30 4.05 -4.68
CA GLY A 510 2.84 3.95 -4.84
C GLY A 510 2.43 3.54 -6.26
N ASP A 511 1.21 3.88 -6.66
CA ASP A 511 0.70 3.62 -8.01
C ASP A 511 1.52 4.39 -9.07
N CYS A 512 2.03 3.66 -10.06
CA CYS A 512 3.02 4.17 -11.01
C CYS A 512 2.90 3.51 -12.38
N GLY A 513 3.35 4.24 -13.42
CA GLY A 513 3.47 3.68 -14.77
C GLY A 513 4.41 2.47 -14.81
N GLY A 514 4.04 1.44 -15.59
CA GLY A 514 4.77 0.18 -15.65
C GLY A 514 4.33 -0.77 -14.54
N HIS A 515 5.22 -1.66 -14.08
CA HIS A 515 4.91 -2.60 -13.01
C HIS A 515 4.47 -1.87 -11.74
N THR A 516 3.34 -2.30 -11.17
CA THR A 516 2.76 -1.67 -9.99
C THR A 516 1.89 -2.64 -9.20
N ASP A 517 1.96 -2.52 -7.87
CA ASP A 517 1.07 -3.20 -6.92
C ASP A 517 -0.20 -2.38 -6.65
N GLN A 518 -0.41 -1.26 -7.37
CA GLN A 518 -1.57 -0.38 -7.19
C GLN A 518 -1.63 0.23 -5.78
N GLY A 519 -0.46 0.40 -5.17
CA GLY A 519 -0.31 0.83 -3.79
C GLY A 519 -0.69 2.30 -3.57
N ALA A 520 -1.46 2.59 -2.52
CA ALA A 520 -1.73 3.96 -2.11
C ALA A 520 -0.51 4.56 -1.40
N LEU A 521 0.17 5.53 -2.03
CA LEU A 521 1.40 6.13 -1.49
C LEU A 521 1.20 6.68 -0.07
N PHE A 522 0.05 7.33 0.20
CA PHE A 522 -0.33 7.86 1.51
C PHE A 522 -0.40 6.82 2.63
N ALA A 523 -0.57 5.54 2.31
CA ALA A 523 -0.57 4.45 3.28
C ALA A 523 0.82 3.79 3.40
N ILE A 524 1.48 3.55 2.27
CA ILE A 524 2.71 2.77 2.23
C ILE A 524 3.91 3.59 2.71
N LEU A 525 4.01 4.88 2.35
CA LEU A 525 5.14 5.73 2.73
C LEU A 525 5.28 5.84 4.26
N PRO A 526 4.24 6.25 5.02
CA PRO A 526 4.35 6.30 6.49
C PRO A 526 4.67 4.93 7.12
N SER A 527 4.15 3.84 6.54
CA SER A 527 4.40 2.48 7.04
C SER A 527 5.88 2.09 6.93
N ILE A 528 6.53 2.41 5.81
CA ILE A 528 7.96 2.14 5.61
C ILE A 528 8.84 3.11 6.40
N MET A 529 8.44 4.38 6.55
CA MET A 529 9.15 5.33 7.41
C MET A 529 9.21 4.85 8.86
N PHE A 530 8.13 4.23 9.34
CA PHE A 530 8.11 3.68 10.69
C PHE A 530 8.98 2.43 10.79
N LEU A 531 8.88 1.50 9.85
CA LEU A 531 9.81 0.37 9.76
C LEU A 531 11.29 0.81 9.77
N LYS A 532 11.65 1.89 9.06
CA LYS A 532 12.99 2.49 9.14
C LYS A 532 13.35 2.85 10.58
N GLY A 533 12.48 3.54 11.30
CA GLY A 533 12.69 3.96 12.69
C GLY A 533 12.97 2.78 13.62
N GLN A 534 12.29 1.66 13.43
CA GLN A 534 12.54 0.42 14.18
C GLN A 534 13.91 -0.18 13.88
N LEU A 535 14.29 -0.26 12.60
CA LEU A 535 15.53 -0.91 12.17
C LEU A 535 16.78 -0.08 12.48
N ILE A 536 16.70 1.25 12.39
CA ILE A 536 17.79 2.14 12.85
C ILE A 536 18.10 1.89 14.34
N LYS A 537 17.07 1.76 15.19
CA LYS A 537 17.24 1.44 16.61
C LYS A 537 17.79 0.02 16.82
N LYS A 538 17.24 -0.97 16.11
CA LYS A 538 17.63 -2.39 16.21
C LYS A 538 19.11 -2.62 15.88
N TYR A 539 19.61 -1.98 14.82
CA TYR A 539 20.97 -2.17 14.34
C TYR A 539 21.95 -1.08 14.80
N ASN A 540 21.47 -0.07 15.52
CA ASN A 540 22.26 1.06 16.02
C ASN A 540 23.08 1.75 14.91
N TYR A 541 22.42 1.99 13.77
CA TYR A 541 23.07 2.63 12.62
C TYR A 541 23.55 4.04 12.97
N GLN A 542 24.79 4.33 12.58
CA GLN A 542 25.40 5.64 12.78
C GLN A 542 25.05 6.61 11.63
N LYS A 543 24.66 6.07 10.47
CA LYS A 543 24.27 6.83 9.29
C LYS A 543 22.75 6.92 9.23
N GLU A 544 22.24 8.09 8.86
CA GLU A 544 20.80 8.27 8.63
C GLU A 544 20.41 7.62 7.30
N ILE A 545 19.43 6.71 7.35
CA ILE A 545 18.81 6.13 6.16
C ILE A 545 17.69 7.07 5.70
N ARG A 546 17.63 7.38 4.41
CA ARG A 546 16.60 8.27 3.88
C ARG A 546 15.50 7.51 3.15
N ILE A 547 14.26 7.96 3.31
CA ILE A 547 13.07 7.39 2.68
C ILE A 547 12.51 8.41 1.70
N GLY A 548 12.69 8.16 0.41
CA GLY A 548 12.01 8.89 -0.65
C GLY A 548 10.73 8.22 -1.08
N ALA A 549 10.06 8.85 -2.05
CA ALA A 549 8.78 8.38 -2.55
C ALA A 549 8.61 8.60 -4.06
N ALA A 550 7.90 7.67 -4.69
CA ALA A 550 7.54 7.65 -6.10
C ALA A 550 6.08 7.22 -6.29
N GLY A 551 5.53 7.46 -7.48
CA GLY A 551 4.16 7.10 -7.85
C GLY A 551 3.18 8.24 -7.58
N GLY A 552 2.44 8.66 -8.60
CA GLY A 552 1.52 9.80 -8.51
C GLY A 552 2.16 11.20 -8.49
N ILE A 553 3.49 11.33 -8.49
CA ILE A 553 4.19 12.62 -8.38
C ILE A 553 4.43 13.21 -9.78
N GLY A 554 3.57 14.16 -10.18
CA GLY A 554 3.70 14.90 -11.44
C GLY A 554 3.50 16.41 -11.33
N THR A 555 3.19 16.92 -10.15
CA THR A 555 2.92 18.35 -9.93
C THR A 555 3.58 18.84 -8.63
N PRO A 556 3.79 20.15 -8.49
CA PRO A 556 4.26 20.75 -7.24
C PRO A 556 3.37 20.42 -6.02
N TYR A 557 2.05 20.29 -6.20
CA TYR A 557 1.14 19.92 -5.11
C TYR A 557 1.32 18.47 -4.66
N ALA A 558 1.49 17.55 -5.61
CA ALA A 558 1.77 16.15 -5.29
C ALA A 558 3.14 16.02 -4.59
N ALA A 559 4.15 16.73 -5.08
CA ALA A 559 5.46 16.80 -4.44
C ALA A 559 5.38 17.37 -3.00
N ALA A 560 4.69 18.50 -2.80
CA ALA A 560 4.49 19.10 -1.48
C ALA A 560 3.79 18.13 -0.52
N ALA A 561 2.72 17.47 -0.97
CA ALA A 561 2.02 16.47 -0.16
C ALA A 561 2.95 15.32 0.25
N THR A 562 3.80 14.84 -0.66
CA THR A 562 4.78 13.79 -0.37
C THR A 562 5.84 14.23 0.65
N PHE A 563 6.39 15.44 0.52
CA PHE A 563 7.31 15.99 1.53
C PHE A 563 6.61 16.21 2.88
N MET A 564 5.34 16.62 2.89
CA MET A 564 4.55 16.74 4.13
C MET A 564 4.33 15.41 4.84
N LEU A 565 4.31 14.29 4.11
CA LEU A 565 4.29 12.95 4.72
C LEU A 565 5.65 12.56 5.33
N GLY A 566 6.70 13.35 5.09
CA GLY A 566 8.05 13.17 5.61
C GLY A 566 9.00 12.43 4.67
N ALA A 567 8.73 12.43 3.36
CA ALA A 567 9.71 11.92 2.39
C ALA A 567 10.98 12.80 2.40
N ASP A 568 12.14 12.15 2.38
CA ASP A 568 13.45 12.79 2.32
C ASP A 568 13.80 13.25 0.89
N PHE A 569 13.26 12.57 -0.12
CA PHE A 569 13.36 12.93 -1.53
C PHE A 569 12.15 12.45 -2.32
N ILE A 570 11.93 13.01 -3.51
CA ILE A 570 10.91 12.52 -4.43
C ILE A 570 11.54 11.94 -5.68
N GLN A 571 10.84 11.00 -6.29
CA GLN A 571 11.24 10.40 -7.55
C GLN A 571 10.11 10.43 -8.58
N THR A 572 10.44 10.87 -9.79
CA THR A 572 9.50 10.93 -10.91
C THR A 572 9.85 9.92 -12.01
N GLY A 573 8.86 9.65 -12.88
CA GLY A 573 9.02 8.74 -14.02
C GLY A 573 8.16 9.15 -15.22
N SER A 574 6.83 8.98 -15.13
CA SER A 574 5.93 9.20 -16.28
C SER A 574 6.03 10.59 -16.90
N ILE A 575 6.31 11.64 -16.12
CA ILE A 575 6.51 13.00 -16.65
C ILE A 575 7.80 13.11 -17.46
N ASN A 576 8.87 12.41 -17.04
CA ASN A 576 10.18 12.45 -17.69
C ASN A 576 10.18 11.69 -19.01
N GLN A 577 9.27 10.71 -19.18
CA GLN A 577 9.09 10.03 -20.46
C GLN A 577 8.63 10.99 -21.57
N CYS A 578 7.91 12.06 -21.22
CA CYS A 578 7.41 13.07 -22.14
C CYS A 578 8.32 14.31 -22.17
N THR A 579 9.64 14.10 -22.31
CA THR A 579 10.64 15.16 -22.50
C THR A 579 11.44 14.93 -23.78
N VAL A 580 12.13 15.97 -24.24
CA VAL A 580 12.95 15.90 -25.46
C VAL A 580 14.03 14.82 -25.33
N GLU A 581 14.67 14.70 -24.17
CA GLU A 581 15.80 13.80 -23.92
C GLU A 581 15.41 12.33 -23.78
N SER A 582 14.13 12.03 -23.48
CA SER A 582 13.65 10.67 -23.29
C SER A 582 13.84 9.81 -24.54
N GLY A 583 14.24 8.54 -24.34
CA GLY A 583 14.51 7.58 -25.41
C GLY A 583 13.27 6.98 -26.09
N ILE A 584 12.07 7.40 -25.71
CA ILE A 584 10.82 6.97 -26.36
C ILE A 584 10.60 7.73 -27.68
N SER A 585 9.85 7.16 -28.63
CA SER A 585 9.57 7.80 -29.92
C SER A 585 8.81 9.13 -29.78
N ASN A 586 9.05 10.06 -30.70
CA ASN A 586 8.34 11.35 -30.77
C ASN A 586 6.83 11.16 -30.88
N HIS A 587 6.39 10.13 -31.62
CA HIS A 587 4.98 9.80 -31.74
C HIS A 587 4.33 9.50 -30.39
N VAL A 588 5.02 8.75 -29.53
CA VAL A 588 4.56 8.49 -28.17
C VAL A 588 4.60 9.77 -27.33
N LYS A 589 5.64 10.61 -27.45
CA LYS A 589 5.69 11.91 -26.75
C LYS A 589 4.52 12.82 -27.13
N ASP A 590 4.14 12.85 -28.40
CA ASP A 590 2.94 13.56 -28.89
C ASP A 590 1.66 13.06 -28.24
N MET A 591 1.51 11.74 -28.10
CA MET A 591 0.35 11.13 -27.42
C MET A 591 0.34 11.49 -25.93
N LEU A 592 1.47 11.26 -25.26
CA LEU A 592 1.70 11.51 -23.84
C LEU A 592 1.45 12.97 -23.45
N SER A 593 1.78 13.93 -24.32
CA SER A 593 1.53 15.36 -24.08
C SER A 593 0.05 15.75 -23.99
N LYS A 594 -0.86 14.88 -24.48
CA LYS A 594 -2.30 15.13 -24.64
C LYS A 594 -3.19 14.32 -23.70
N ILE A 595 -2.59 13.52 -22.82
CA ILE A 595 -3.34 12.66 -21.90
C ILE A 595 -3.81 13.45 -20.69
N ASP A 596 -4.91 12.99 -20.11
CA ASP A 596 -5.48 13.47 -18.85
C ASP A 596 -5.30 12.42 -17.74
N VAL A 597 -5.66 12.75 -16.50
CA VAL A 597 -5.47 11.92 -15.29
C VAL A 597 -6.14 10.55 -15.42
N GLN A 598 -7.26 10.45 -16.15
CA GLN A 598 -8.03 9.21 -16.33
C GLN A 598 -7.66 8.42 -17.60
N ASP A 599 -6.67 8.87 -18.36
CA ASP A 599 -6.31 8.30 -19.67
C ASP A 599 -5.33 7.12 -19.58
N THR A 600 -5.21 6.50 -18.39
CA THR A 600 -4.39 5.31 -18.13
C THR A 600 -5.27 4.13 -17.70
N ASP A 601 -4.76 2.90 -17.84
CA ASP A 601 -5.44 1.68 -17.42
C ASP A 601 -4.39 0.63 -17.00
N TYR A 602 -4.84 -0.43 -16.34
CA TYR A 602 -4.00 -1.57 -15.98
C TYR A 602 -4.09 -2.65 -17.05
N ALA A 603 -2.97 -3.18 -17.51
CA ALA A 603 -2.90 -4.31 -18.43
C ALA A 603 -2.09 -5.46 -17.80
N PRO A 604 -2.25 -6.70 -18.27
CA PRO A 604 -1.38 -7.82 -17.89
C PRO A 604 0.10 -7.52 -18.17
N SER A 605 0.97 -7.87 -17.23
CA SER A 605 2.42 -7.86 -17.40
C SER A 605 2.86 -9.01 -18.31
N SER A 606 3.88 -8.80 -19.14
CA SER A 606 4.53 -9.88 -19.89
C SER A 606 5.42 -10.77 -19.03
N GLU A 607 6.05 -10.22 -17.98
CA GLU A 607 7.00 -10.94 -17.10
C GLU A 607 6.25 -11.85 -16.11
N PHE A 608 5.06 -11.42 -15.67
CA PHE A 608 4.24 -12.10 -14.66
C PHE A 608 2.86 -12.47 -15.20
N PHE A 609 2.77 -12.75 -16.50
CA PHE A 609 1.51 -12.96 -17.21
C PHE A 609 0.69 -14.08 -16.57
N GLU A 610 1.29 -15.25 -16.36
CA GLU A 610 0.59 -16.45 -15.90
C GLU A 610 -0.01 -16.29 -14.49
N ILE A 611 0.61 -15.46 -13.64
CA ILE A 611 0.18 -15.20 -12.25
C ILE A 611 -0.66 -13.92 -12.11
N GLY A 612 -0.95 -13.24 -13.22
CA GLY A 612 -1.83 -12.06 -13.23
C GLY A 612 -1.16 -10.77 -12.77
N GLY A 613 0.16 -10.66 -12.88
CA GLY A 613 0.87 -9.41 -12.63
C GLY A 613 0.38 -8.31 -13.56
N LYS A 614 0.42 -7.06 -13.09
CA LYS A 614 -0.16 -5.90 -13.79
C LYS A 614 0.88 -4.83 -14.08
N VAL A 615 0.62 -4.10 -15.14
CA VAL A 615 1.34 -2.88 -15.53
C VAL A 615 0.35 -1.74 -15.77
N GLN A 616 0.67 -0.53 -15.36
CA GLN A 616 -0.12 0.66 -15.68
C GLN A 616 0.38 1.29 -16.98
N VAL A 617 -0.54 1.49 -17.92
CA VAL A 617 -0.27 1.87 -19.32
C VAL A 617 -1.21 2.97 -19.81
N LEU A 618 -0.81 3.64 -20.89
CA LEU A 618 -1.65 4.54 -21.65
C LEU A 618 -2.88 3.81 -22.20
N LYS A 619 -4.05 4.43 -22.05
CA LYS A 619 -5.32 3.97 -22.63
C LYS A 619 -5.79 4.84 -23.79
N LYS A 620 -5.54 6.16 -23.73
CA LYS A 620 -6.04 7.08 -24.75
C LYS A 620 -5.34 6.90 -26.09
N GLY A 621 -6.14 6.75 -27.15
CA GLY A 621 -5.65 6.65 -28.52
C GLY A 621 -5.02 5.30 -28.87
N VAL A 622 -5.12 4.29 -28.00
CA VAL A 622 -4.62 2.93 -28.22
C VAL A 622 -5.67 1.89 -27.81
N PHE A 623 -5.59 0.71 -28.39
CA PHE A 623 -6.36 -0.47 -28.00
C PHE A 623 -5.56 -1.46 -27.15
N PHE A 624 -4.26 -1.23 -26.96
CA PHE A 624 -3.37 -2.15 -26.22
C PHE A 624 -3.96 -2.65 -24.89
N PRO A 625 -4.40 -1.79 -23.93
CA PRO A 625 -4.86 -2.31 -22.64
C PRO A 625 -6.09 -3.22 -22.77
N ALA A 626 -7.01 -2.90 -23.66
CA ALA A 626 -8.20 -3.71 -23.92
C ALA A 626 -7.83 -5.05 -24.59
N ARG A 627 -6.93 -5.03 -25.57
CA ARG A 627 -6.44 -6.25 -26.26
C ARG A 627 -5.66 -7.15 -25.31
N ALA A 628 -4.77 -6.58 -24.50
CA ALA A 628 -3.98 -7.31 -23.51
C ALA A 628 -4.88 -7.98 -22.46
N LYS A 629 -5.87 -7.27 -21.91
CA LYS A 629 -6.88 -7.86 -21.01
C LYS A 629 -7.63 -9.01 -21.67
N LYS A 630 -8.09 -8.82 -22.91
CA LYS A 630 -8.80 -9.87 -23.66
C LYS A 630 -7.94 -11.13 -23.84
N LEU A 631 -6.66 -10.98 -24.17
CA LEU A 631 -5.72 -12.11 -24.27
C LEU A 631 -5.56 -12.84 -22.93
N TYR A 632 -5.50 -12.10 -21.82
CA TYR A 632 -5.41 -12.70 -20.50
C TYR A 632 -6.71 -13.40 -20.07
N ASP A 633 -7.88 -12.84 -20.38
CA ASP A 633 -9.17 -13.49 -20.14
C ASP A 633 -9.30 -14.80 -20.93
N ILE A 634 -8.86 -14.80 -22.19
CA ILE A 634 -8.77 -16.01 -23.03
C ILE A 634 -7.80 -17.02 -22.41
N TYR A 635 -6.63 -16.57 -21.99
CA TYR A 635 -5.66 -17.42 -21.30
C TYR A 635 -6.27 -18.05 -20.04
N ARG A 636 -7.04 -17.32 -19.24
CA ARG A 636 -7.71 -17.89 -18.05
C ARG A 636 -8.80 -18.89 -18.41
N LYS A 637 -9.53 -18.65 -19.50
CA LYS A 637 -10.69 -19.46 -19.91
C LYS A 637 -10.33 -20.78 -20.59
N TYR A 638 -9.34 -20.82 -21.47
CA TYR A 638 -9.04 -21.97 -22.33
C TYR A 638 -7.74 -22.67 -21.94
N GLN A 639 -7.61 -23.98 -22.16
CA GLN A 639 -6.37 -24.72 -21.84
C GLN A 639 -5.37 -24.78 -22.99
N SER A 640 -5.80 -24.45 -24.21
CA SER A 640 -4.95 -24.44 -25.40
C SER A 640 -5.45 -23.40 -26.41
N LEU A 641 -4.61 -23.08 -27.40
CA LEU A 641 -5.04 -22.23 -28.52
C LEU A 641 -6.13 -22.91 -29.36
N ASP A 642 -6.15 -24.24 -29.43
CA ASP A 642 -7.06 -25.00 -30.28
C ASP A 642 -8.52 -24.92 -29.80
N GLU A 643 -8.72 -24.76 -28.49
CA GLU A 643 -10.04 -24.61 -27.85
C GLU A 643 -10.70 -23.23 -28.07
N ILE A 644 -9.95 -22.23 -28.55
CA ILE A 644 -10.49 -20.90 -28.83
C ILE A 644 -11.44 -20.99 -30.03
N ASP A 645 -12.59 -20.33 -29.98
CA ASP A 645 -13.52 -20.28 -31.11
C ASP A 645 -12.88 -19.59 -32.33
N GLU A 646 -13.24 -20.04 -33.54
CA GLU A 646 -12.61 -19.58 -34.79
C GLU A 646 -12.75 -18.07 -35.00
N GLN A 647 -13.89 -17.48 -34.62
CA GLN A 647 -14.08 -16.03 -34.73
C GLN A 647 -13.06 -15.26 -33.88
N THR A 648 -12.83 -15.69 -32.64
CA THR A 648 -11.84 -15.09 -31.75
C THR A 648 -10.41 -15.35 -32.23
N LYS A 649 -10.11 -16.55 -32.75
CA LYS A 649 -8.79 -16.85 -33.35
C LYS A 649 -8.48 -15.92 -34.54
N VAL A 650 -9.44 -15.72 -35.44
CA VAL A 650 -9.30 -14.81 -36.58
C VAL A 650 -9.10 -13.38 -36.09
N GLN A 651 -9.90 -12.93 -35.11
CA GLN A 651 -9.73 -11.59 -34.54
C GLN A 651 -8.33 -11.36 -33.98
N ILE A 652 -7.79 -12.29 -33.19
CA ILE A 652 -6.44 -12.15 -32.61
C ILE A 652 -5.38 -12.12 -33.71
N GLN A 653 -5.42 -13.07 -34.63
CA GLN A 653 -4.39 -13.21 -35.66
C GLN A 653 -4.40 -12.04 -36.65
N GLU A 654 -5.57 -11.56 -37.06
CA GLU A 654 -5.67 -10.50 -38.08
C GLU A 654 -5.64 -9.09 -37.49
N LYS A 655 -6.25 -8.87 -36.32
CA LYS A 655 -6.40 -7.51 -35.76
C LYS A 655 -5.36 -7.18 -34.72
N TYR A 656 -4.89 -8.15 -33.93
CA TYR A 656 -3.94 -7.90 -32.83
C TYR A 656 -2.52 -8.21 -33.31
N PHE A 657 -2.26 -9.45 -33.70
CA PHE A 657 -0.92 -9.92 -34.04
C PHE A 657 -0.54 -9.55 -35.47
N LYS A 658 -1.54 -9.39 -36.34
CA LYS A 658 -1.39 -9.26 -37.81
C LYS A 658 -0.52 -10.38 -38.40
N LYS A 659 -0.56 -11.55 -37.74
CA LYS A 659 0.25 -12.75 -37.98
C LYS A 659 -0.50 -13.97 -37.45
N SER A 660 -0.27 -15.12 -38.08
CA SER A 660 -0.79 -16.39 -37.57
C SER A 660 -0.12 -16.79 -36.25
N PHE A 661 -0.79 -17.60 -35.43
CA PHE A 661 -0.20 -18.12 -34.19
C PHE A 661 1.10 -18.88 -34.43
N ASN A 662 1.17 -19.64 -35.52
CA ASN A 662 2.40 -20.36 -35.90
C ASN A 662 3.54 -19.39 -36.18
N LYS A 663 3.27 -18.30 -36.91
CA LYS A 663 4.30 -17.30 -37.22
C LYS A 663 4.77 -16.58 -35.96
N VAL A 664 3.84 -16.25 -35.06
CA VAL A 664 4.18 -15.66 -33.76
C VAL A 664 5.03 -16.62 -32.94
N PHE A 665 4.70 -17.91 -32.91
CA PHE A 665 5.49 -18.91 -32.19
C PHE A 665 6.91 -19.07 -32.76
N GLU A 666 7.07 -19.03 -34.09
CA GLU A 666 8.39 -19.02 -34.74
C GLU A 666 9.23 -17.80 -34.33
N GLU A 667 8.61 -16.62 -34.22
CA GLU A 667 9.30 -15.40 -33.79
C GLU A 667 9.64 -15.44 -32.30
N ALA A 668 8.72 -15.94 -31.48
CA ALA A 668 8.94 -16.14 -30.06
C ALA A 668 10.12 -17.13 -29.83
N ALA A 669 10.28 -18.14 -30.68
CA ALA A 669 11.41 -19.08 -30.63
C ALA A 669 12.78 -18.45 -30.84
N LYS A 670 12.85 -17.24 -31.43
CA LYS A 670 14.10 -16.48 -31.59
C LYS A 670 14.40 -15.57 -30.39
N ARG A 671 13.40 -15.33 -29.53
CA ARG A 671 13.45 -14.35 -28.45
C ARG A 671 13.60 -15.01 -27.08
N TYR A 672 12.85 -16.08 -26.86
CA TYR A 672 12.84 -16.80 -25.59
C TYR A 672 13.90 -17.89 -25.56
N SER A 673 14.24 -18.34 -24.36
CA SER A 673 15.26 -19.38 -24.18
C SER A 673 14.84 -20.72 -24.80
N TYR A 674 15.81 -21.54 -25.19
CA TYR A 674 15.56 -22.90 -25.68
C TYR A 674 14.69 -23.72 -24.72
N ILE A 675 14.90 -23.55 -23.41
CA ILE A 675 14.14 -24.24 -22.35
C ILE A 675 12.67 -23.83 -22.39
N GLU A 676 12.36 -22.53 -22.51
CA GLU A 676 10.98 -22.05 -22.60
C GLU A 676 10.27 -22.58 -23.85
N ILE A 677 10.98 -22.63 -24.99
CA ILE A 677 10.41 -23.17 -26.23
C ILE A 677 10.13 -24.67 -26.14
N GLN A 678 11.03 -25.44 -25.54
CA GLN A 678 10.81 -26.86 -25.27
C GLN A 678 9.60 -27.08 -24.35
N LYS A 679 9.44 -26.26 -23.31
CA LYS A 679 8.29 -26.30 -22.41
C LYS A 679 6.99 -25.98 -23.17
N ALA A 680 7.00 -24.95 -24.03
CA ALA A 680 5.85 -24.58 -24.85
C ALA A 680 5.47 -25.66 -25.85
N GLN A 681 6.42 -26.39 -26.43
CA GLN A 681 6.11 -27.51 -27.33
C GLN A 681 5.39 -28.67 -26.62
N LYS A 682 5.66 -28.88 -25.33
CA LYS A 682 5.07 -29.97 -24.52
C LYS A 682 3.80 -29.57 -23.77
N ASN A 683 3.59 -28.28 -23.54
CA ASN A 683 2.46 -27.78 -22.75
C ASN A 683 1.66 -26.74 -23.57
N PRO A 684 0.47 -27.12 -24.10
CA PRO A 684 -0.37 -26.23 -24.90
C PRO A 684 -0.77 -24.93 -24.20
N LYS A 685 -0.99 -24.97 -22.88
CA LYS A 685 -1.32 -23.79 -22.07
C LYS A 685 -0.14 -22.81 -22.03
N TYR A 686 1.05 -23.35 -21.80
CA TYR A 686 2.28 -22.55 -21.77
C TYR A 686 2.63 -22.01 -23.17
N LYS A 687 2.34 -22.78 -24.24
CA LYS A 687 2.45 -22.27 -25.61
C LYS A 687 1.57 -21.06 -25.84
N MET A 688 0.31 -21.12 -25.38
CA MET A 688 -0.61 -20.00 -25.45
C MET A 688 -0.11 -18.79 -24.66
N SER A 689 0.38 -18.97 -23.42
CA SER A 689 0.93 -17.86 -22.64
C SER A 689 2.13 -17.22 -23.33
N LEU A 690 3.07 -18.01 -23.86
CA LEU A 690 4.26 -17.53 -24.54
C LEU A 690 3.93 -16.72 -25.81
N ILE A 691 2.92 -17.15 -26.57
CA ILE A 691 2.41 -16.41 -27.74
C ILE A 691 1.74 -15.09 -27.34
N PHE A 692 0.99 -15.07 -26.23
CA PHE A 692 0.36 -13.83 -25.76
C PHE A 692 1.37 -12.86 -25.15
N ARG A 693 2.37 -13.38 -24.40
CA ARG A 693 3.50 -12.60 -23.87
C ARG A 693 4.31 -11.95 -24.98
N TRP A 694 4.53 -12.67 -26.10
CA TRP A 694 5.17 -12.10 -27.29
C TRP A 694 4.46 -10.84 -27.76
N TYR A 695 3.12 -10.82 -27.82
CA TYR A 695 2.39 -9.63 -28.25
C TYR A 695 2.63 -8.46 -27.32
N LEU A 696 2.56 -8.66 -26.00
CA LEU A 696 2.82 -7.62 -25.02
C LEU A 696 4.23 -7.02 -25.24
N GLU A 697 5.25 -7.86 -25.32
CA GLU A 697 6.63 -7.38 -25.52
C GLU A 697 6.84 -6.73 -26.90
N TYR A 698 6.19 -7.24 -27.95
CA TYR A 698 6.25 -6.68 -29.30
C TYR A 698 5.62 -5.29 -29.37
N THR A 699 4.48 -5.09 -28.70
CA THR A 699 3.77 -3.80 -28.68
C THR A 699 4.55 -2.67 -28.03
N LEU A 700 5.44 -3.02 -27.10
CA LEU A 700 6.36 -2.09 -26.49
C LEU A 700 7.47 -1.66 -27.47
N GLU A 701 7.97 -2.59 -28.28
CA GLU A 701 8.97 -2.28 -29.32
C GLU A 701 8.40 -1.39 -30.42
N LEU A 702 7.12 -1.56 -30.78
CA LEU A 702 6.42 -0.69 -31.70
C LEU A 702 6.39 0.76 -31.18
N ALA A 703 6.08 0.94 -29.89
CA ALA A 703 6.06 2.25 -29.25
C ALA A 703 7.47 2.89 -29.20
N LEU A 704 8.51 2.10 -28.92
CA LEU A 704 9.90 2.56 -28.92
C LEU A 704 10.37 3.01 -30.30
N ARG A 705 10.03 2.26 -31.36
CA ARG A 705 10.40 2.60 -32.76
C ARG A 705 9.54 3.72 -33.36
N GLY A 706 8.35 3.97 -32.80
CA GLY A 706 7.41 4.92 -33.38
C GLY A 706 6.80 4.39 -34.69
N ASP A 707 6.48 3.10 -34.74
CA ASP A 707 5.81 2.49 -35.90
C ASP A 707 4.41 3.07 -36.14
N GLU A 708 4.26 3.89 -37.18
CA GLU A 708 3.01 4.61 -37.45
C GLU A 708 1.84 3.70 -37.84
N ASN A 709 2.14 2.56 -38.48
CA ASN A 709 1.13 1.61 -38.97
C ASN A 709 0.47 0.80 -37.85
N ASN A 710 1.10 0.76 -36.67
CA ASN A 710 0.66 -0.03 -35.52
C ASN A 710 0.46 0.83 -34.27
N LYS A 711 0.22 2.14 -34.42
CA LYS A 711 -0.02 3.08 -33.31
C LYS A 711 -1.03 2.56 -32.28
N VAL A 712 -2.14 1.98 -32.76
CA VAL A 712 -3.23 1.49 -31.88
C VAL A 712 -2.78 0.35 -30.96
N ASP A 713 -1.66 -0.30 -31.27
CA ASP A 713 -1.12 -1.41 -30.49
C ASP A 713 -0.06 -0.96 -29.49
N TYR A 714 0.33 0.31 -29.45
CA TYR A 714 1.42 0.75 -28.56
C TYR A 714 1.16 0.43 -27.09
N GLN A 715 2.10 -0.31 -26.50
CA GLN A 715 2.23 -0.39 -25.06
C GLN A 715 3.11 0.78 -24.60
N VAL A 716 2.53 1.69 -23.82
CA VAL A 716 3.26 2.82 -23.24
C VAL A 716 3.03 2.82 -21.74
N TYR A 717 4.06 2.51 -20.96
CA TYR A 717 3.97 2.61 -19.50
C TYR A 717 3.74 4.04 -19.06
N CYS A 718 2.63 4.31 -18.38
CA CYS A 718 2.28 5.66 -17.96
C CYS A 718 1.30 5.59 -16.81
N GLY A 719 1.51 6.43 -15.78
CA GLY A 719 0.56 6.62 -14.70
C GLY A 719 -0.15 7.99 -14.77
N PRO A 720 -1.15 8.21 -13.89
CA PRO A 720 -1.97 9.43 -13.85
C PRO A 720 -1.15 10.70 -13.55
N ALA A 721 0.06 10.56 -12.98
CA ALA A 721 0.98 11.66 -12.72
C ALA A 721 1.24 12.53 -13.97
N LEU A 722 1.40 11.93 -15.15
CA LEU A 722 1.59 12.69 -16.38
C LEU A 722 0.33 13.46 -16.80
N GLY A 723 -0.85 12.88 -16.63
CA GLY A 723 -2.11 13.59 -16.86
C GLY A 723 -2.24 14.83 -15.98
N SER A 724 -1.89 14.71 -14.68
CA SER A 724 -1.89 15.84 -13.75
C SER A 724 -0.83 16.90 -14.10
N PHE A 725 0.35 16.47 -14.57
CA PHE A 725 1.39 17.35 -15.08
C PHE A 725 0.88 18.15 -16.30
N ASN A 726 0.27 17.47 -17.27
CA ASN A 726 -0.27 18.10 -18.47
C ASN A 726 -1.31 19.18 -18.13
N GLN A 727 -2.19 18.92 -17.14
CA GLN A 727 -3.13 19.93 -16.65
C GLN A 727 -2.41 21.13 -16.01
N TRP A 728 -1.39 20.89 -15.20
CA TRP A 728 -0.62 21.95 -14.53
C TRP A 728 0.15 22.85 -15.51
N VAL A 729 0.70 22.28 -16.59
CA VAL A 729 1.46 23.05 -17.60
C VAL A 729 0.62 23.62 -18.73
N LYS A 730 -0.69 23.36 -18.76
CA LYS A 730 -1.61 23.85 -19.79
C LYS A 730 -1.59 25.38 -19.88
N GLY A 731 -1.54 25.90 -21.10
CA GLY A 731 -1.42 27.33 -21.39
C GLY A 731 -0.02 27.92 -21.21
N THR A 732 0.97 27.11 -20.80
CA THR A 732 2.38 27.52 -20.71
C THR A 732 3.19 27.00 -21.89
N ASN A 733 4.44 27.46 -22.04
CA ASN A 733 5.35 26.94 -23.06
C ASN A 733 5.62 25.43 -22.93
N LEU A 734 5.52 24.87 -21.71
CA LEU A 734 5.69 23.44 -21.44
C LEU A 734 4.50 22.57 -21.87
N GLU A 735 3.39 23.17 -22.35
CA GLU A 735 2.29 22.39 -22.94
C GLU A 735 2.79 21.56 -24.13
N ASN A 736 3.61 22.15 -25.00
CA ASN A 736 4.30 21.41 -26.06
C ASN A 736 5.48 20.61 -25.49
N TRP A 737 5.49 19.29 -25.71
CA TRP A 737 6.56 18.42 -25.23
C TRP A 737 7.94 18.74 -25.81
N GLN A 738 8.00 19.38 -26.98
CA GLN A 738 9.26 19.83 -27.57
C GLN A 738 9.97 20.91 -26.74
N ASN A 739 9.25 21.57 -25.83
CA ASN A 739 9.81 22.53 -24.87
C ASN A 739 10.01 21.90 -23.49
N ARG A 740 9.65 20.62 -23.30
CA ARG A 740 9.79 19.91 -22.03
C ARG A 740 11.21 19.35 -21.94
N HIS A 741 12.05 20.05 -21.20
CA HIS A 741 13.36 19.57 -20.79
C HIS A 741 13.30 19.02 -19.37
N VAL A 742 13.98 17.90 -19.13
CA VAL A 742 13.89 17.15 -17.88
C VAL A 742 14.38 17.96 -16.65
N ASP A 743 15.42 18.77 -16.83
CA ASP A 743 15.99 19.68 -15.82
C ASP A 743 15.05 20.85 -15.53
N ILE A 744 14.46 21.46 -16.57
CA ILE A 744 13.48 22.55 -16.42
C ILE A 744 12.24 22.08 -15.66
N ILE A 745 11.77 20.86 -15.93
CA ILE A 745 10.64 20.28 -15.20
C ILE A 745 10.98 20.09 -13.72
N ALA A 746 12.15 19.52 -13.42
CA ALA A 746 12.60 19.32 -12.05
C ALA A 746 12.73 20.65 -11.29
N ASP A 747 13.39 21.66 -11.91
CA ASP A 747 13.48 23.02 -11.37
C ASP A 747 12.10 23.58 -11.01
N ARG A 748 11.18 23.55 -11.98
CA ARG A 748 9.87 24.13 -11.80
C ARG A 748 9.04 23.40 -10.75
N ILE A 749 9.08 22.06 -10.74
CA ILE A 749 8.40 21.27 -9.70
C ILE A 749 8.95 21.62 -8.33
N MET A 750 10.28 21.61 -8.15
CA MET A 750 10.89 21.80 -6.84
C MET A 750 10.72 23.23 -6.32
N LEU A 751 10.92 24.25 -7.15
CA LEU A 751 10.74 25.64 -6.74
C LEU A 751 9.28 25.95 -6.37
N GLU A 752 8.31 25.53 -7.21
CA GLU A 752 6.89 25.73 -6.89
C GLU A 752 6.44 24.88 -5.68
N THR A 753 7.09 23.74 -5.41
CA THR A 753 6.82 22.90 -4.23
C THR A 753 7.13 23.65 -2.94
N VAL A 754 8.27 24.34 -2.86
CA VAL A 754 8.64 25.15 -1.69
C VAL A 754 7.60 26.23 -1.43
N ASP A 755 7.18 26.96 -2.48
CA ASP A 755 6.14 27.98 -2.38
C ASP A 755 4.80 27.42 -1.86
N ILE A 756 4.40 26.25 -2.35
CA ILE A 756 3.18 25.57 -1.91
C ILE A 756 3.31 25.09 -0.47
N PHE A 757 4.44 24.49 -0.11
CA PHE A 757 4.71 24.04 1.24
C PHE A 757 4.61 25.21 2.22
N HIS A 758 5.23 26.36 1.91
CA HIS A 758 5.09 27.58 2.70
C HIS A 758 3.65 28.08 2.81
N LYS A 759 2.88 28.09 1.71
CA LYS A 759 1.47 28.50 1.73
C LYS A 759 0.61 27.54 2.56
N ILE A 760 0.87 26.24 2.47
CA ILE A 760 0.14 25.21 3.21
C ILE A 760 0.50 25.26 4.69
N SER A 761 1.78 25.33 5.04
CA SER A 761 2.25 25.51 6.41
C SER A 761 1.68 26.78 7.04
N LYS A 762 1.58 27.88 6.29
CA LYS A 762 0.87 29.11 6.71
C LYS A 762 -0.64 28.92 6.92
N LYS A 763 -1.30 27.99 6.21
CA LYS A 763 -2.71 27.66 6.45
C LYS A 763 -2.92 26.78 7.67
N PHE A 764 -1.96 25.90 7.98
CA PHE A 764 -1.95 25.11 9.21
C PHE A 764 -1.49 25.92 10.43
N LEU A 765 -0.86 27.07 10.22
CA LEU A 765 -0.72 28.12 11.21
C LEU A 765 -2.09 28.79 11.47
N ILE A 766 -2.99 28.09 12.17
CA ILE A 766 -4.16 28.68 12.86
C ILE A 766 -4.13 28.28 14.34
N ARG A 767 -3.81 29.29 15.16
CA ARG A 767 -4.14 29.54 16.58
C ARG A 767 -3.64 28.50 17.60
N ALA A 768 -2.34 28.57 17.87
CA ALA A 768 -1.83 28.39 19.23
C ALA A 768 -2.10 29.64 20.07
#